data_AF-A0A6N4E545-F1
#
_entry.id   AF-A0A6N4E545-F1
#
_cell.length_a   1.000
_cell.length_b   1.000
_cell.length_c   1.000
_cell.angle_alpha   90.00
_cell.angle_beta   90.00
_cell.angle_gamma   90.00
#
_symmetry.space_group_name_H-M   'P 1'
#
loop_
_entity.id
_entity.type
_entity.pdbx_description
1 polymer ?
#
loop_
_entity_poly.entity_id
_entity_poly.type
_entity_poly.pdbx_seq_one_letter_code
_entity_poly.pdbx_strand_id
1 'polypeptide(L)'
;MEISFIDLSAGSVLLLFVIGFVGGLVSGFIGSGGAFVLTPAMMNLGVTAIMAVASNMAHKFPKALVGAMKRHKFGQVDIKLGVVLGISAEAGVLYGAGVQETIREVFGKAGSNLYVSSVFVVVLAIVGGYVLRDAYRMLHSQDPDQEGKTRLAQWVQSVHIPGTMMYFKSIDTRISILFTLPIGFATGMLAATIAVGGFIGVPALMYVLGVPGLVASATELVIAFVMGMGGTIKFAWAGFVDIRLAMIILAGSLFGVQLGAIGTTYVKPYMVKIVMGVIMLLALLSRAVVIPVYLSELNQIEPLAPSTIALLKNLSFGLLLFALAAGATIVLKALVKGMREHHAKLAGRNVSLPGTFSAPDAVRQLTPAGGMERVMLVTDGSEYSEAASHEAIRLARRCQAQLFAFSVLATPDYESPLGQGMHGLEKKATVDRLMEVRRWAEAAGVDCEILLGHGQDPYTEIVDQAEVSDMDLIVMGRRERGDLMRLMLGGTAAKVIGHAHCNVLVVPGGARIDGRGIVLPVDGSPNSEAAAATVVELVGRCAAPVTVVSVAVDERLLDDTRAEAERMRDRMARSGVEVRVEVRVGHPDEAILACVRERGADLVVMGSHGRTGLDRLLLGSVTERVIGRSECPVLVVRL
;
A
#
# COMPACT_ATOMS: atom_id res chain seq x y z
N MET A 1 -41.77 -19.09 3.68
CA MET A 1 -40.75 -18.83 4.72
C MET A 1 -40.72 -17.33 4.95
N GLU A 2 -41.10 -16.81 6.11
CA GLU A 2 -41.06 -15.35 6.35
C GLU A 2 -39.61 -14.87 6.57
N ILE A 3 -39.05 -14.25 5.53
CA ILE A 3 -37.77 -13.53 5.60
C ILE A 3 -38.07 -12.16 6.22
N SER A 4 -37.95 -12.07 7.55
CA SER A 4 -38.08 -10.81 8.26
C SER A 4 -36.73 -10.10 8.28
N PHE A 5 -36.61 -9.05 7.47
CA PHE A 5 -35.51 -8.10 7.59
C PHE A 5 -35.66 -7.22 8.83
N ILE A 6 -34.56 -6.62 9.28
CA ILE A 6 -34.58 -5.69 10.42
C ILE A 6 -35.20 -4.36 9.99
N ASP A 7 -35.98 -3.75 10.90
CA ASP A 7 -36.43 -2.37 10.75
C ASP A 7 -35.28 -1.40 11.09
N LEU A 8 -34.99 -0.52 10.14
CA LEU A 8 -33.89 0.44 10.24
C LEU A 8 -34.42 1.79 10.73
N SER A 9 -34.33 2.01 12.05
CA SER A 9 -34.45 3.34 12.66
C SER A 9 -33.18 4.18 12.43
N ALA A 10 -33.29 5.51 12.53
CA ALA A 10 -32.13 6.41 12.44
C ALA A 10 -31.02 6.04 13.44
N GLY A 11 -31.40 5.64 14.67
CA GLY A 11 -30.46 5.18 15.69
C GLY A 11 -29.73 3.89 15.30
N SER A 12 -30.45 2.90 14.77
CA SER A 12 -29.82 1.65 14.28
C SER A 12 -28.92 1.88 13.06
N VAL A 13 -29.27 2.81 12.17
CA VAL A 13 -28.43 3.16 11.01
C VAL A 13 -27.11 3.78 11.48
N LEU A 14 -27.17 4.77 12.39
CA LEU A 14 -25.97 5.39 12.95
C LEU A 14 -25.10 4.37 13.67
N LEU A 15 -25.71 3.52 14.49
CA LEU A 15 -25.00 2.47 15.21
C LEU A 15 -24.33 1.46 14.26
N LEU A 16 -25.03 1.00 13.23
CA LEU A 16 -24.48 0.11 12.20
C LEU A 16 -23.33 0.76 11.42
N PHE A 17 -23.43 2.06 11.13
CA PHE A 17 -22.35 2.81 10.51
C PHE A 17 -21.13 2.86 11.42
N VAL A 18 -21.29 3.14 12.72
CA VAL A 18 -20.20 3.18 13.70
C VAL A 18 -19.57 1.80 13.90
N ILE A 19 -20.38 0.74 14.04
CA ILE A 19 -19.89 -0.64 14.10
C ILE A 19 -19.15 -0.99 12.81
N GLY A 20 -19.67 -0.57 11.65
CA GLY A 20 -19.01 -0.69 10.36
C GLY A 20 -17.65 0.02 10.35
N PHE A 21 -17.57 1.26 10.82
CA PHE A 21 -16.33 2.03 10.93
C PHE A 21 -15.30 1.34 11.82
N VAL A 22 -15.67 0.94 13.04
CA VAL A 22 -14.73 0.28 13.96
C VAL A 22 -14.34 -1.11 13.42
N GLY A 23 -15.30 -1.87 12.90
CA GLY A 23 -15.03 -3.15 12.24
C GLY A 23 -14.11 -2.99 11.03
N GLY A 24 -14.25 -1.89 10.28
CA GLY A 24 -13.36 -1.49 9.20
C GLY A 24 -11.96 -1.15 9.70
N LEU A 25 -11.83 -0.39 10.79
CA LEU A 25 -10.56 -0.05 11.42
C LEU A 25 -9.80 -1.30 11.86
N VAL A 26 -10.49 -2.20 12.56
CA VAL A 26 -9.93 -3.51 12.95
C VAL A 26 -9.59 -4.34 11.72
N SER A 27 -10.45 -4.33 10.69
CA SER A 27 -10.21 -5.05 9.43
C SER A 27 -9.00 -4.51 8.66
N GLY A 28 -8.80 -3.19 8.59
CA GLY A 28 -7.64 -2.60 7.93
C GLY A 28 -6.35 -2.92 8.70
N PHE A 29 -6.45 -2.95 10.03
CA PHE A 29 -5.32 -3.22 10.92
C PHE A 29 -4.89 -4.70 10.92
N ILE A 30 -5.83 -5.64 10.87
CA ILE A 30 -5.53 -7.08 10.92
C ILE A 30 -5.50 -7.71 9.51
N GLY A 31 -6.28 -7.17 8.57
CA GLY A 31 -6.44 -7.67 7.20
C GLY A 31 -7.42 -8.84 7.01
N SER A 32 -8.27 -9.13 8.00
CA SER A 32 -9.14 -10.32 8.04
C SER A 32 -10.63 -10.07 7.69
N GLY A 33 -11.00 -8.82 7.37
CA GLY A 33 -12.33 -8.45 6.87
C GLY A 33 -13.35 -7.97 7.92
N GLY A 34 -12.98 -7.87 9.21
CA GLY A 34 -13.80 -7.31 10.30
C GLY A 34 -15.07 -8.08 10.67
N ALA A 35 -15.42 -9.08 9.87
CA ALA A 35 -16.70 -9.79 9.90
C ALA A 35 -16.97 -10.54 11.21
N PHE A 36 -15.93 -11.02 11.89
CA PHE A 36 -16.04 -11.64 13.21
C PHE A 36 -16.64 -10.70 14.27
N VAL A 37 -16.47 -9.39 14.19
CA VAL A 37 -17.16 -8.48 15.14
C VAL A 37 -18.53 -8.05 14.61
N LEU A 38 -18.67 -7.99 13.29
CA LEU A 38 -19.90 -7.58 12.63
C LEU A 38 -21.02 -8.64 12.74
N THR A 39 -20.73 -9.95 12.61
CA THR A 39 -21.78 -10.99 12.77
C THR A 39 -22.41 -10.92 14.16
N PRO A 40 -21.64 -10.95 15.26
CA PRO A 40 -22.17 -10.82 16.61
C PRO A 40 -22.94 -9.51 16.83
N ALA A 41 -22.46 -8.40 16.25
CA ALA A 41 -23.09 -7.10 16.39
C ALA A 41 -24.47 -7.07 15.73
N MET A 42 -24.57 -7.53 14.48
CA MET A 42 -25.84 -7.65 13.77
C MET A 42 -26.81 -8.58 14.51
N MET A 43 -26.31 -9.71 15.02
CA MET A 43 -27.14 -10.63 15.81
C MET A 43 -27.66 -10.01 17.11
N ASN A 44 -26.86 -9.17 17.79
CA ASN A 44 -27.34 -8.42 18.96
C ASN A 44 -28.40 -7.38 18.61
N LEU A 45 -28.40 -6.87 17.38
CA LEU A 45 -29.44 -5.99 16.86
C LEU A 45 -30.69 -6.75 16.39
N GLY A 46 -30.73 -8.07 16.52
CA GLY A 46 -31.88 -8.91 16.17
C GLY A 46 -31.82 -9.50 14.75
N VAL A 47 -30.73 -9.29 14.00
CA VAL A 47 -30.54 -9.93 12.69
C VAL A 47 -30.27 -11.42 12.90
N THR A 48 -30.98 -12.29 12.19
CA THR A 48 -30.75 -13.73 12.33
C THR A 48 -29.36 -14.12 11.83
N ALA A 49 -28.75 -15.15 12.42
CA ALA A 49 -27.40 -15.60 12.12
C ALA A 49 -27.13 -15.75 10.61
N ILE A 50 -27.96 -16.49 9.89
CA ILE A 50 -27.80 -16.69 8.44
C ILE A 50 -27.81 -15.36 7.65
N MET A 51 -28.66 -14.40 8.03
CA MET A 51 -28.74 -13.09 7.37
C MET A 51 -27.54 -12.20 7.73
N ALA A 52 -27.05 -12.31 8.97
CA ALA A 52 -25.84 -11.61 9.40
C ALA A 52 -24.62 -12.13 8.64
N VAL A 53 -24.48 -13.45 8.46
CA VAL A 53 -23.40 -14.06 7.68
C VAL A 53 -23.51 -13.68 6.20
N ALA A 54 -24.71 -13.73 5.62
CA ALA A 54 -24.96 -13.31 4.24
C ALA A 54 -24.63 -11.83 3.99
N SER A 55 -25.06 -10.93 4.89
CA SER A 55 -24.78 -9.50 4.80
C SER A 55 -23.29 -9.19 4.96
N ASN A 56 -22.59 -9.97 5.80
CA ASN A 56 -21.13 -9.89 5.92
C ASN A 56 -20.40 -10.30 4.64
N MET A 57 -20.88 -11.33 3.92
CA MET A 57 -20.33 -11.67 2.60
C MET A 57 -20.50 -10.53 1.61
N ALA A 58 -21.72 -9.98 1.55
CA ALA A 58 -22.10 -8.94 0.60
C ALA A 58 -21.25 -7.69 0.73
N HIS A 59 -20.97 -7.24 1.96
CA HIS A 59 -20.13 -6.06 2.13
C HIS A 59 -18.63 -6.38 2.09
N LYS A 60 -18.19 -7.62 2.34
CA LYS A 60 -16.76 -7.96 2.47
C LYS A 60 -16.07 -8.04 1.11
N PHE A 61 -16.74 -8.60 0.10
CA PHE A 61 -16.10 -8.81 -1.20
C PHE A 61 -15.64 -7.51 -1.92
N PRO A 62 -16.38 -6.38 -1.91
CA PRO A 62 -15.93 -5.17 -2.60
C PRO A 62 -14.71 -4.53 -1.90
N LYS A 63 -14.69 -4.56 -0.56
CA LYS A 63 -13.57 -4.06 0.24
C LYS A 63 -12.33 -4.91 0.03
N ALA A 64 -12.51 -6.23 -0.03
CA ALA A 64 -11.44 -7.19 -0.26
C ALA A 64 -10.80 -6.98 -1.65
N LEU A 65 -11.60 -6.71 -2.69
CA LEU A 65 -11.11 -6.36 -4.02
C LEU A 65 -10.24 -5.10 -3.98
N VAL A 66 -10.77 -4.00 -3.43
CA VAL A 66 -10.04 -2.71 -3.34
C VAL A 66 -8.77 -2.87 -2.52
N GLY A 67 -8.83 -3.58 -1.40
CA GLY A 67 -7.67 -3.86 -0.55
C GLY A 67 -6.62 -4.71 -1.26
N ALA A 68 -7.02 -5.76 -1.98
CA ALA A 68 -6.13 -6.61 -2.76
C ALA A 68 -5.46 -5.83 -3.90
N MET A 69 -6.21 -5.04 -4.66
CA MET A 69 -5.67 -4.18 -5.72
C MET A 69 -4.64 -3.19 -5.18
N LYS A 70 -4.94 -2.54 -4.05
CA LYS A 70 -4.03 -1.57 -3.42
C LYS A 70 -2.75 -2.25 -2.92
N ARG A 71 -2.86 -3.39 -2.22
CA ARG A 71 -1.69 -4.14 -1.69
C ARG A 71 -0.88 -4.82 -2.79
N HIS A 72 -1.48 -5.15 -3.92
CA HIS A 72 -0.78 -5.75 -5.06
C HIS A 72 0.22 -4.76 -5.70
N LYS A 73 -0.12 -3.47 -5.78
CA LYS A 73 0.78 -2.41 -6.26
C LYS A 73 2.10 -2.35 -5.44
N PHE A 74 2.06 -2.75 -4.16
CA PHE A 74 3.23 -2.79 -3.26
C PHE A 74 3.96 -4.15 -3.26
N GLY A 75 3.59 -5.08 -4.14
CA GLY A 75 4.21 -6.41 -4.21
C GLY A 75 3.87 -7.34 -3.03
N GLN A 76 2.89 -6.98 -2.20
CA GLN A 76 2.54 -7.71 -0.99
C GLN A 76 1.55 -8.87 -1.23
N VAL A 77 0.93 -8.95 -2.41
CA VAL A 77 -0.14 -9.92 -2.70
C VAL A 77 0.38 -11.01 -3.65
N ASP A 78 0.23 -12.28 -3.26
CA ASP A 78 0.39 -13.42 -4.16
C ASP A 78 -0.96 -13.79 -4.78
N ILE A 79 -1.25 -13.19 -5.94
CA ILE A 79 -2.52 -13.41 -6.66
C ILE A 79 -2.70 -14.90 -6.99
N LYS A 80 -1.64 -15.60 -7.36
CA LYS A 80 -1.71 -17.00 -7.77
C LYS A 80 -2.13 -17.88 -6.60
N LEU A 81 -1.47 -17.71 -5.45
CA LEU A 81 -1.84 -18.42 -4.22
C LEU A 81 -3.28 -18.08 -3.80
N GLY A 82 -3.63 -16.79 -3.84
CA GLY A 82 -4.96 -16.31 -3.47
C GLY A 82 -6.08 -16.88 -4.36
N VAL A 83 -5.89 -16.97 -5.67
CA VAL A 83 -6.87 -17.55 -6.61
C VAL A 83 -6.98 -19.07 -6.42
N VAL A 84 -5.86 -19.78 -6.25
CA VAL A 84 -5.87 -21.24 -6.03
C VAL A 84 -6.62 -21.61 -4.75
N LEU A 85 -6.31 -20.94 -3.63
CA LEU A 85 -7.08 -21.15 -2.39
C LEU A 85 -8.51 -20.66 -2.54
N GLY A 86 -8.74 -19.54 -3.24
CA GLY A 86 -10.06 -18.96 -3.47
C GLY A 86 -11.01 -19.91 -4.18
N ILE A 87 -10.55 -20.62 -5.21
CA ILE A 87 -11.37 -21.63 -5.93
C ILE A 87 -11.79 -22.75 -4.98
N SER A 88 -10.87 -23.26 -4.16
CA SER A 88 -11.21 -24.30 -3.18
C SER A 88 -12.09 -23.76 -2.05
N ALA A 89 -11.91 -22.49 -1.67
CA ALA A 89 -12.75 -21.82 -0.70
C ALA A 89 -14.18 -21.64 -1.22
N GLU A 90 -14.37 -21.41 -2.52
CA GLU A 90 -15.70 -21.34 -3.11
C GLU A 90 -16.49 -22.65 -2.93
N ALA A 91 -15.84 -23.80 -3.17
CA ALA A 91 -16.46 -25.10 -2.87
C ALA A 91 -16.85 -25.23 -1.38
N GLY A 92 -16.00 -24.73 -0.48
CA GLY A 92 -16.29 -24.64 0.94
C GLY A 92 -17.48 -23.72 1.24
N VAL A 93 -17.59 -22.58 0.57
CA VAL A 93 -18.70 -21.62 0.71
C VAL A 93 -20.02 -22.26 0.31
N LEU A 94 -20.07 -22.95 -0.82
CA LEU A 94 -21.28 -23.63 -1.29
C LEU A 94 -21.75 -24.68 -0.28
N TYR A 95 -20.81 -25.48 0.24
CA TYR A 95 -21.10 -26.47 1.27
C TYR A 95 -21.56 -25.81 2.58
N GLY A 96 -20.83 -24.81 3.07
CA GLY A 96 -21.14 -24.10 4.32
C GLY A 96 -22.46 -23.34 4.28
N ALA A 97 -22.81 -22.75 3.13
CA ALA A 97 -24.11 -22.13 2.92
C ALA A 97 -25.24 -23.16 2.98
N GLY A 98 -25.05 -24.33 2.35
CA GLY A 98 -25.99 -25.44 2.45
C GLY A 98 -26.18 -25.95 3.88
N VAL A 99 -25.10 -26.03 4.67
CA VAL A 99 -25.19 -26.37 6.11
C VAL A 99 -26.03 -25.34 6.85
N GLN A 100 -25.82 -24.03 6.62
CA GLN A 100 -26.61 -22.98 7.25
C GLN A 100 -28.09 -23.01 6.84
N GLU A 101 -28.38 -23.20 5.56
CA GLU A 101 -29.74 -23.34 5.02
C GLU A 101 -30.45 -24.53 5.68
N THR A 102 -29.80 -25.69 5.72
CA THR A 102 -30.35 -26.91 6.36
C THR A 102 -30.64 -26.69 7.85
N ILE A 103 -29.69 -26.11 8.59
CA ILE A 103 -29.88 -25.84 10.02
C ILE A 103 -31.05 -24.87 10.23
N ARG A 104 -31.16 -23.85 9.37
CA ARG A 104 -32.25 -22.89 9.43
C ARG A 104 -33.60 -23.53 9.11
N GLU A 105 -33.66 -24.43 8.14
CA GLU A 105 -34.89 -25.14 7.77
C GLU A 105 -35.34 -26.10 8.87
N VAL A 106 -34.41 -26.86 9.47
CA VAL A 106 -34.74 -27.89 10.47
C VAL A 106 -34.95 -27.29 11.86
N PHE A 107 -34.13 -26.33 12.28
CA PHE A 107 -34.08 -25.81 13.66
C PHE A 107 -34.49 -24.34 13.78
N GLY A 108 -34.92 -23.71 12.69
CA GLY A 108 -35.43 -22.34 12.70
C GLY A 108 -34.38 -21.26 13.03
N LYS A 109 -34.88 -20.09 13.45
CA LYS A 109 -34.07 -18.90 13.80
C LYS A 109 -33.10 -19.20 14.94
N ALA A 110 -33.61 -19.79 16.02
CA ALA A 110 -32.84 -20.11 17.21
C ALA A 110 -31.75 -21.16 16.94
N GLY A 111 -32.04 -22.17 16.12
CA GLY A 111 -31.06 -23.19 15.70
C GLY A 111 -29.87 -22.61 14.93
N SER A 112 -30.13 -21.78 13.92
CA SER A 112 -29.07 -21.09 13.17
C SER A 112 -28.25 -20.16 14.09
N ASN A 113 -28.91 -19.43 15.00
CA ASN A 113 -28.24 -18.57 15.96
C ASN A 113 -27.34 -19.35 16.94
N LEU A 114 -27.81 -20.49 17.44
CA LEU A 114 -27.06 -21.38 18.31
C LEU A 114 -25.85 -21.96 17.57
N TYR A 115 -26.05 -22.49 16.36
CA TYR A 115 -24.96 -23.06 15.57
C TYR A 115 -23.85 -22.04 15.31
N VAL A 116 -24.19 -20.83 14.85
CA VAL A 116 -23.19 -19.78 14.65
C VAL A 116 -22.47 -19.46 15.95
N SER A 117 -23.20 -19.22 17.04
CA SER A 117 -22.58 -18.83 18.30
C SER A 117 -21.66 -19.92 18.87
N SER A 118 -22.05 -21.19 18.76
CA SER A 118 -21.26 -22.33 19.22
C SER A 118 -19.98 -22.51 18.40
N VAL A 119 -20.09 -22.53 17.06
CA VAL A 119 -18.91 -22.65 16.17
C VAL A 119 -17.99 -21.45 16.36
N PHE A 120 -18.56 -20.25 16.49
CA PHE A 120 -17.82 -19.02 16.71
C PHE A 120 -17.01 -19.05 18.02
N VAL A 121 -17.61 -19.53 19.13
CA VAL A 121 -16.90 -19.71 20.41
C VAL A 121 -15.74 -20.69 20.29
N VAL A 122 -15.95 -21.86 19.67
CA VAL A 122 -14.90 -22.88 19.52
C VAL A 122 -13.76 -22.36 18.65
N VAL A 123 -14.07 -21.80 17.48
CA VAL A 123 -13.08 -21.29 16.53
C VAL A 123 -12.28 -20.14 17.13
N LEU A 124 -12.93 -19.16 17.77
CA LEU A 124 -12.23 -18.03 18.37
C LEU A 124 -11.39 -18.44 19.59
N ALA A 125 -11.79 -19.47 20.34
CA ALA A 125 -10.99 -19.98 21.46
C ALA A 125 -9.65 -20.52 20.95
N ILE A 126 -9.72 -21.35 19.91
CA ILE A 126 -8.56 -22.02 19.32
C ILE A 126 -7.66 -21.00 18.63
N VAL A 127 -8.21 -20.23 17.68
CA VAL A 127 -7.41 -19.32 16.86
C VAL A 127 -6.95 -18.11 17.67
N GLY A 128 -7.85 -17.49 18.44
CA GLY A 128 -7.52 -16.33 19.28
C GLY A 128 -6.50 -16.68 20.36
N GLY A 129 -6.63 -17.85 21.00
CA GLY A 129 -5.65 -18.35 21.96
C GLY A 129 -4.29 -18.64 21.33
N TYR A 130 -4.26 -19.26 20.15
CA TYR A 130 -3.00 -19.53 19.43
C TYR A 130 -2.29 -18.25 19.01
N VAL A 131 -3.02 -17.30 18.43
CA VAL A 131 -2.50 -15.99 18.01
C VAL A 131 -1.95 -15.21 19.20
N LEU A 132 -2.68 -15.19 20.32
CA LEU A 132 -2.23 -14.47 21.52
C LEU A 132 -0.98 -15.13 22.13
N ARG A 133 -0.90 -16.46 22.10
CA ARG A 133 0.30 -17.21 22.50
C ARG A 133 1.50 -16.88 21.59
N ASP A 134 1.29 -16.79 20.28
CA ASP A 134 2.32 -16.42 19.32
C ASP A 134 2.81 -14.99 19.55
N ALA A 135 1.88 -14.06 19.78
CA ALA A 135 2.19 -12.67 20.14
C ALA A 135 3.02 -12.58 21.42
N TYR A 136 2.66 -13.34 22.46
CA TYR A 136 3.40 -13.40 23.71
C TYR A 136 4.80 -13.96 23.52
N ARG A 137 4.95 -15.01 22.69
CA ARG A 137 6.26 -15.59 22.35
C ARG A 137 7.16 -14.57 21.62
N MET A 138 6.62 -13.82 20.66
CA MET A 138 7.35 -12.78 19.94
C MET A 138 7.74 -11.60 20.85
N LEU A 139 6.88 -11.23 21.79
CA LEU A 139 7.21 -10.16 22.76
C LEU A 139 8.44 -10.52 23.62
N HIS A 140 8.67 -11.81 23.87
CA HIS A 140 9.74 -12.33 24.71
C HIS A 140 10.91 -12.95 23.90
N SER A 141 10.91 -12.83 22.56
CA SER A 141 12.04 -13.25 21.74
C SER A 141 13.12 -12.16 21.69
N GLN A 142 14.37 -12.57 21.44
CA GLN A 142 15.49 -11.63 21.27
C GLN A 142 15.30 -10.70 20.07
N ASP A 143 14.55 -11.14 19.05
CA ASP A 143 14.08 -10.34 17.93
C ASP A 143 12.54 -10.42 17.83
N PRO A 144 11.79 -9.39 18.27
CA PRO A 144 10.33 -9.36 18.21
C PRO A 144 9.78 -9.08 16.80
N ASP A 145 10.63 -8.67 15.87
CA ASP A 145 10.24 -8.16 14.55
C ASP A 145 10.43 -9.21 13.44
N GLN A 146 11.14 -10.33 13.70
CA GLN A 146 11.24 -11.48 12.79
C GLN A 146 10.16 -12.56 13.01
N GLU A 147 9.55 -13.02 11.91
CA GLU A 147 8.62 -14.15 11.90
C GLU A 147 9.31 -15.45 11.46
N GLY A 148 9.51 -16.39 12.39
CA GLY A 148 10.05 -17.72 12.09
C GLY A 148 9.04 -18.67 11.45
N LYS A 149 9.50 -19.59 10.58
CA LYS A 149 8.66 -20.67 10.03
C LYS A 149 8.31 -21.68 11.12
N THR A 150 7.05 -22.13 11.16
CA THR A 150 6.64 -23.21 12.07
C THR A 150 7.17 -24.57 11.59
N ARG A 151 7.28 -25.53 12.52
CA ARG A 151 7.63 -26.93 12.18
C ARG A 151 6.65 -27.54 11.17
N LEU A 152 5.37 -27.18 11.27
CA LEU A 152 4.34 -27.64 10.34
C LEU A 152 4.57 -27.07 8.94
N ALA A 153 4.86 -25.77 8.82
CA ALA A 153 5.17 -25.15 7.54
C ALA A 153 6.43 -25.73 6.90
N GLN A 154 7.47 -26.00 7.68
CA GLN A 154 8.69 -26.66 7.20
C GLN A 154 8.39 -28.07 6.67
N TRP A 155 7.55 -28.83 7.37
CA TRP A 155 7.14 -30.16 6.94
C TRP A 155 6.32 -30.10 5.65
N VAL A 156 5.29 -29.25 5.57
CA VAL A 156 4.47 -29.05 4.35
C VAL A 156 5.34 -28.65 3.15
N GLN A 157 6.31 -27.77 3.36
CA GLN A 157 7.24 -27.33 2.32
C GLN A 157 8.24 -28.42 1.89
N SER A 158 8.53 -29.41 2.75
CA SER A 158 9.44 -30.54 2.44
C SER A 158 8.78 -31.68 1.65
N VAL A 159 7.44 -31.79 1.70
CA VAL A 159 6.73 -32.90 1.07
C VAL A 159 6.60 -32.65 -0.44
N HIS A 160 7.11 -33.59 -1.24
CA HIS A 160 7.07 -33.53 -2.69
C HIS A 160 6.09 -34.58 -3.24
N ILE A 161 5.01 -34.13 -3.90
CA ILE A 161 4.00 -35.01 -4.51
C ILE A 161 3.97 -34.78 -6.02
N PRO A 162 4.42 -35.74 -6.84
CA PRO A 162 4.47 -35.62 -8.29
C PRO A 162 3.12 -35.21 -8.90
N GLY A 163 3.14 -34.33 -9.90
CA GLY A 163 1.95 -33.86 -10.62
C GLY A 163 1.10 -32.79 -9.89
N THR A 164 1.42 -32.45 -8.64
CA THR A 164 0.63 -31.50 -7.84
C THR A 164 1.42 -30.27 -7.38
N MET A 165 2.70 -30.17 -7.75
CA MET A 165 3.60 -29.12 -7.26
C MET A 165 3.37 -27.78 -7.98
N MET A 166 3.15 -26.72 -7.22
CA MET A 166 2.97 -25.37 -7.75
C MET A 166 3.89 -24.37 -7.04
N TYR A 167 4.63 -23.58 -7.83
CA TYR A 167 5.45 -22.50 -7.29
C TYR A 167 4.59 -21.30 -6.90
N PHE A 168 4.82 -20.78 -5.69
CA PHE A 168 4.19 -19.56 -5.16
C PHE A 168 5.28 -18.55 -4.78
N LYS A 169 5.09 -17.30 -5.20
CA LYS A 169 6.05 -16.22 -5.02
C LYS A 169 6.18 -15.84 -3.55
N SER A 170 5.09 -15.94 -2.79
CA SER A 170 5.03 -15.54 -1.37
C SER A 170 5.95 -16.32 -0.43
N ILE A 171 6.33 -17.54 -0.82
CA ILE A 171 7.09 -18.50 -0.01
C ILE A 171 8.38 -18.94 -0.69
N ASP A 172 8.63 -18.44 -1.91
CA ASP A 172 9.75 -18.77 -2.78
C ASP A 172 10.03 -20.28 -2.90
N THR A 173 8.97 -21.08 -2.96
CA THR A 173 9.09 -22.54 -3.06
C THR A 173 7.88 -23.16 -3.76
N ARG A 174 8.00 -24.45 -4.11
CA ARG A 174 6.92 -25.26 -4.66
C ARG A 174 6.20 -25.99 -3.53
N ILE A 175 4.90 -25.78 -3.39
CA ILE A 175 4.03 -26.54 -2.48
C ILE A 175 3.03 -27.36 -3.31
N SER A 176 2.68 -28.55 -2.83
CA SER A 176 1.60 -29.34 -3.43
C SER A 176 0.24 -28.66 -3.24
N ILE A 177 -0.53 -28.51 -4.32
CA ILE A 177 -1.92 -28.01 -4.27
C ILE A 177 -2.79 -28.82 -3.28
N LEU A 178 -2.47 -30.09 -3.03
CA LEU A 178 -3.20 -30.94 -2.09
C LEU A 178 -3.19 -30.44 -0.65
N PHE A 179 -2.20 -29.63 -0.25
CA PHE A 179 -2.21 -28.96 1.06
C PHE A 179 -3.05 -27.68 1.06
N THR A 180 -3.17 -27.02 -0.09
CA THR A 180 -3.94 -25.77 -0.22
C THR A 180 -5.45 -26.02 -0.32
N LEU A 181 -5.89 -27.14 -0.91
CA LEU A 181 -7.32 -27.44 -1.09
C LEU A 181 -8.08 -27.57 0.26
N PRO A 182 -7.64 -28.39 1.23
CA PRO A 182 -8.34 -28.51 2.51
C PRO A 182 -8.38 -27.20 3.28
N ILE A 183 -7.30 -26.40 3.20
CA ILE A 183 -7.21 -25.08 3.83
C ILE A 183 -8.23 -24.14 3.20
N GLY A 184 -8.25 -24.04 1.86
CA GLY A 184 -9.22 -23.21 1.14
C GLY A 184 -10.65 -23.64 1.46
N PHE A 185 -10.96 -24.93 1.32
CA PHE A 185 -12.29 -25.47 1.63
C PHE A 185 -12.74 -25.16 3.06
N ALA A 186 -11.90 -25.41 4.06
CA ALA A 186 -12.22 -25.12 5.46
C ALA A 186 -12.41 -23.60 5.69
N THR A 187 -11.57 -22.77 5.07
CA THR A 187 -11.67 -21.31 5.10
C THR A 187 -13.01 -20.84 4.56
N GLY A 188 -13.41 -21.34 3.38
CA GLY A 188 -14.68 -21.01 2.75
C GLY A 188 -15.92 -21.52 3.50
N MET A 189 -15.86 -22.75 4.01
CA MET A 189 -16.94 -23.32 4.83
C MET A 189 -17.16 -22.49 6.09
N LEU A 190 -16.09 -22.09 6.78
CA LEU A 190 -16.18 -21.26 7.98
C LEU A 190 -16.55 -19.81 7.65
N ALA A 191 -16.19 -19.33 6.45
CA ALA A 191 -16.71 -18.09 5.93
C ALA A 191 -18.24 -18.15 5.80
N ALA A 192 -18.78 -19.11 5.05
CA ALA A 192 -20.23 -19.18 4.79
C ALA A 192 -21.06 -19.58 6.02
N THR A 193 -20.46 -20.20 7.03
CA THR A 193 -21.19 -20.61 8.24
C THR A 193 -21.18 -19.56 9.35
N ILE A 194 -20.07 -18.87 9.59
CA ILE A 194 -19.93 -17.92 10.72
C ILE A 194 -19.41 -16.53 10.32
N ALA A 195 -19.11 -16.31 9.04
CA ALA A 195 -18.50 -15.09 8.50
C ALA A 195 -17.07 -14.82 9.00
N VAL A 196 -16.30 -15.86 9.35
CA VAL A 196 -14.95 -15.72 9.96
C VAL A 196 -13.81 -16.26 9.07
N GLY A 197 -14.06 -16.60 7.80
CA GLY A 197 -13.10 -17.28 6.92
C GLY A 197 -11.65 -16.76 6.99
N GLY A 198 -11.45 -15.45 6.75
CA GLY A 198 -10.09 -14.88 6.70
C GLY A 198 -9.34 -14.80 8.02
N PHE A 199 -10.01 -14.95 9.17
CA PHE A 199 -9.33 -15.14 10.44
C PHE A 199 -8.70 -16.52 10.60
N ILE A 200 -9.13 -17.48 9.77
CA ILE A 200 -8.57 -18.82 9.73
C ILE A 200 -7.62 -18.93 8.54
N GLY A 201 -7.99 -18.32 7.41
CA GLY A 201 -7.17 -18.22 6.22
C GLY A 201 -5.79 -17.61 6.52
N VAL A 202 -5.73 -16.45 7.20
CA VAL A 202 -4.43 -15.82 7.53
C VAL A 202 -3.54 -16.71 8.41
N PRO A 203 -3.99 -17.22 9.58
CA PRO A 203 -3.21 -18.20 10.35
C PRO A 203 -2.86 -19.47 9.59
N ALA A 204 -3.73 -19.98 8.71
CA ALA A 204 -3.42 -21.16 7.92
C ALA A 204 -2.30 -20.88 6.90
N LEU A 205 -2.36 -19.75 6.20
CA LEU A 205 -1.29 -19.28 5.32
C LEU A 205 0.03 -19.11 6.10
N MET A 206 -0.01 -18.51 7.29
CA MET A 206 1.18 -18.27 8.11
C MET A 206 1.76 -19.57 8.70
N TYR A 207 0.95 -20.31 9.44
CA TYR A 207 1.42 -21.41 10.29
C TYR A 207 1.40 -22.77 9.61
N VAL A 208 0.63 -22.95 8.53
CA VAL A 208 0.60 -24.21 7.78
C VAL A 208 1.41 -24.11 6.49
N LEU A 209 1.33 -22.99 5.77
CA LEU A 209 2.06 -22.82 4.50
C LEU A 209 3.38 -22.03 4.65
N GLY A 210 3.60 -21.36 5.78
CA GLY A 210 4.82 -20.59 6.02
C GLY A 210 4.89 -19.27 5.25
N VAL A 211 3.74 -18.69 4.90
CA VAL A 211 3.65 -17.39 4.24
C VAL A 211 3.96 -16.28 5.27
N PRO A 212 4.83 -15.31 4.97
CA PRO A 212 5.06 -14.15 5.84
C PRO A 212 3.74 -13.44 6.19
N GLY A 213 3.55 -12.99 7.43
CA GLY A 213 2.28 -12.46 7.93
C GLY A 213 1.73 -11.29 7.12
N LEU A 214 2.60 -10.38 6.66
CA LEU A 214 2.22 -9.27 5.77
C LEU A 214 1.63 -9.79 4.45
N VAL A 215 2.28 -10.78 3.84
CA VAL A 215 1.86 -11.38 2.56
C VAL A 215 0.64 -12.27 2.74
N ALA A 216 0.52 -12.97 3.87
CA ALA A 216 -0.63 -13.79 4.22
C ALA A 216 -1.88 -12.93 4.38
N SER A 217 -1.78 -11.85 5.16
CA SER A 217 -2.85 -10.85 5.34
C SER A 217 -3.28 -10.22 4.02
N ALA A 218 -2.34 -9.90 3.12
CA ALA A 218 -2.63 -9.33 1.82
C ALA A 218 -3.24 -10.34 0.83
N THR A 219 -2.72 -11.56 0.80
CA THR A 219 -3.19 -12.66 -0.07
C THR A 219 -4.58 -13.14 0.35
N GLU A 220 -4.90 -13.11 1.64
CA GLU A 220 -6.25 -13.38 2.14
C GLU A 220 -7.30 -12.43 1.55
N LEU A 221 -6.95 -11.20 1.17
CA LEU A 221 -7.90 -10.29 0.52
C LEU A 221 -8.35 -10.82 -0.85
N VAL A 222 -7.49 -11.55 -1.57
CA VAL A 222 -7.87 -12.21 -2.83
C VAL A 222 -8.83 -13.37 -2.54
N ILE A 223 -8.53 -14.20 -1.54
CA ILE A 223 -9.39 -15.32 -1.12
C ILE A 223 -10.76 -14.78 -0.69
N ALA A 224 -10.77 -13.74 0.15
CA ALA A 224 -11.95 -13.03 0.63
C ALA A 224 -12.80 -12.41 -0.49
N PHE A 225 -12.17 -11.90 -1.55
CA PHE A 225 -12.88 -11.43 -2.72
C PHE A 225 -13.60 -12.56 -3.45
N VAL A 226 -12.88 -13.65 -3.76
CA VAL A 226 -13.45 -14.81 -4.47
C VAL A 226 -14.60 -15.42 -3.67
N MET A 227 -14.33 -15.85 -2.43
CA MET A 227 -15.33 -16.51 -1.60
C MET A 227 -16.48 -15.57 -1.18
N GLY A 228 -16.18 -14.27 -1.02
CA GLY A 228 -17.18 -13.27 -0.69
C GLY A 228 -18.14 -13.01 -1.85
N MET A 229 -17.64 -12.98 -3.09
CA MET A 229 -18.47 -12.82 -4.29
C MET A 229 -19.41 -14.01 -4.47
N GLY A 230 -18.87 -15.23 -4.49
CA GLY A 230 -19.69 -16.42 -4.69
C GLY A 230 -20.66 -16.69 -3.54
N GLY A 231 -20.22 -16.45 -2.29
CA GLY A 231 -21.10 -16.50 -1.11
C GLY A 231 -22.22 -15.47 -1.15
N THR A 232 -21.94 -14.25 -1.61
CA THR A 232 -22.98 -13.20 -1.79
C THR A 232 -24.01 -13.64 -2.80
N ILE A 233 -23.58 -14.19 -3.95
CA ILE A 233 -24.49 -14.67 -4.99
C ILE A 233 -25.34 -15.82 -4.45
N LYS A 234 -24.74 -16.83 -3.79
CA LYS A 234 -25.46 -17.98 -3.22
C LYS A 234 -26.51 -17.55 -2.20
N PHE A 235 -26.15 -16.69 -1.24
CA PHE A 235 -27.08 -16.24 -0.22
C PHE A 235 -28.13 -15.25 -0.75
N ALA A 236 -27.78 -14.43 -1.75
CA ALA A 236 -28.74 -13.55 -2.42
C ALA A 236 -29.80 -14.36 -3.16
N TRP A 237 -29.39 -15.44 -3.84
CA TRP A 237 -30.31 -16.37 -4.50
C TRP A 237 -31.30 -17.01 -3.52
N ALA A 238 -30.83 -17.31 -2.31
CA ALA A 238 -31.66 -17.85 -1.23
C ALA A 238 -32.46 -16.77 -0.46
N GLY A 239 -32.32 -15.48 -0.82
CA GLY A 239 -33.05 -14.37 -0.20
C GLY A 239 -32.52 -13.89 1.15
N PHE A 240 -31.33 -14.30 1.59
CA PHE A 240 -30.79 -13.98 2.91
C PHE A 240 -29.97 -12.69 3.00
N VAL A 241 -29.63 -12.06 1.87
CA VAL A 241 -28.82 -10.84 1.84
C VAL A 241 -29.69 -9.60 2.05
N ASP A 242 -29.50 -8.90 3.19
CA ASP A 242 -30.05 -7.55 3.38
C ASP A 242 -29.06 -6.52 2.81
N ILE A 243 -29.34 -6.05 1.59
CA ILE A 243 -28.47 -5.08 0.92
C ILE A 243 -28.38 -3.75 1.68
N ARG A 244 -29.42 -3.36 2.42
CA ARG A 244 -29.45 -2.09 3.16
C ARG A 244 -28.43 -2.14 4.29
N LEU A 245 -28.43 -3.24 5.04
CA LEU A 245 -27.47 -3.52 6.11
C LEU A 245 -26.04 -3.59 5.56
N ALA A 246 -25.85 -4.33 4.47
CA ALA A 246 -24.54 -4.48 3.83
C ALA A 246 -23.97 -3.12 3.37
N MET A 247 -24.79 -2.25 2.78
CA MET A 247 -24.35 -0.92 2.31
C MET A 247 -24.03 0.05 3.45
N ILE A 248 -24.80 0.06 4.53
CA ILE A 248 -24.50 0.91 5.70
C ILE A 248 -23.18 0.49 6.35
N ILE A 249 -22.99 -0.82 6.54
CA ILE A 249 -21.74 -1.37 7.10
C ILE A 249 -20.57 -1.11 6.14
N LEU A 250 -20.78 -1.28 4.82
CA LEU A 250 -19.79 -0.96 3.79
C LEU A 250 -19.34 0.50 3.90
N ALA A 251 -20.29 1.44 3.93
CA ALA A 251 -20.01 2.86 4.03
C ALA A 251 -19.12 3.20 5.23
N GLY A 252 -19.50 2.80 6.45
CA GLY A 252 -18.70 3.06 7.64
C GLY A 252 -17.31 2.42 7.57
N SER A 253 -17.27 1.16 7.17
CA SER A 253 -16.01 0.41 7.17
C SER A 253 -14.99 0.84 6.11
N LEU A 254 -15.39 1.46 5.00
CA LEU A 254 -14.44 1.93 3.99
C LEU A 254 -13.52 3.01 4.57
N PHE A 255 -14.06 3.91 5.40
CA PHE A 255 -13.26 4.87 6.16
C PHE A 255 -12.36 4.17 7.19
N GLY A 256 -12.94 3.23 7.94
CA GLY A 256 -12.20 2.46 8.95
C GLY A 256 -11.01 1.71 8.35
N VAL A 257 -11.19 1.00 7.24
CA VAL A 257 -10.15 0.18 6.59
C VAL A 257 -8.94 1.03 6.21
N GLN A 258 -9.14 2.26 5.75
CA GLN A 258 -8.03 3.16 5.41
C GLN A 258 -7.20 3.52 6.64
N LEU A 259 -7.85 3.93 7.74
CA LEU A 259 -7.18 4.24 9.00
C LEU A 259 -6.47 3.01 9.59
N GLY A 260 -7.12 1.84 9.55
CA GLY A 260 -6.55 0.59 10.01
C GLY A 260 -5.31 0.18 9.22
N ALA A 261 -5.36 0.30 7.89
CA ALA A 261 -4.23 -0.04 7.01
C ALA A 261 -3.03 0.87 7.25
N ILE A 262 -3.24 2.18 7.43
CA ILE A 262 -2.18 3.13 7.84
C ILE A 262 -1.65 2.74 9.22
N GLY A 263 -2.52 2.32 10.15
CA GLY A 263 -2.12 1.78 11.44
C GLY A 263 -1.03 0.71 11.37
N THR A 264 -1.11 -0.20 10.39
CA THR A 264 -0.15 -1.31 10.27
C THR A 264 1.26 -0.90 9.88
N THR A 265 1.45 0.26 9.22
CA THR A 265 2.78 0.69 8.76
C THR A 265 3.64 1.25 9.89
N TYR A 266 3.04 1.64 11.01
CA TYR A 266 3.73 2.28 12.13
C TYR A 266 3.84 1.39 13.38
N VAL A 267 3.33 0.16 13.33
CA VAL A 267 3.25 -0.74 14.50
C VAL A 267 4.02 -2.03 14.27
N LYS A 268 4.60 -2.55 15.36
CA LYS A 268 5.35 -3.80 15.32
C LYS A 268 4.43 -5.01 15.05
N PRO A 269 4.92 -6.07 14.36
CA PRO A 269 4.10 -7.24 14.00
C PRO A 269 3.42 -7.92 15.20
N TYR A 270 4.09 -8.05 16.35
CA TYR A 270 3.49 -8.67 17.53
C TYR A 270 2.30 -7.87 18.09
N MET A 271 2.29 -6.54 17.94
CA MET A 271 1.17 -5.69 18.41
C MET A 271 -0.11 -5.98 17.61
N VAL A 272 0.03 -6.26 16.31
CA VAL A 272 -1.09 -6.69 15.46
C VAL A 272 -1.70 -7.98 15.98
N LYS A 273 -0.85 -8.95 16.36
CA LYS A 273 -1.28 -10.24 16.93
C LYS A 273 -1.94 -10.07 18.32
N ILE A 274 -1.43 -9.16 19.17
CA ILE A 274 -2.08 -8.83 20.46
C ILE A 274 -3.49 -8.28 20.23
N VAL A 275 -3.63 -7.26 19.38
CA VAL A 275 -4.94 -6.66 19.07
C VAL A 275 -5.90 -7.72 18.54
N MET A 276 -5.44 -8.53 17.59
CA MET A 276 -6.22 -9.63 17.04
C MET A 276 -6.69 -10.62 18.10
N GLY A 277 -5.77 -11.17 18.91
CA GLY A 277 -6.09 -12.15 19.95
C GLY A 277 -7.04 -11.59 21.00
N VAL A 278 -6.83 -10.36 21.47
CA VAL A 278 -7.67 -9.73 22.49
C VAL A 278 -9.10 -9.51 21.98
N ILE A 279 -9.28 -8.91 20.80
CA ILE A 279 -10.63 -8.66 20.26
C ILE A 279 -11.35 -9.99 20.02
N MET A 280 -10.66 -11.02 19.54
CA MET A 280 -11.24 -12.35 19.32
C MET A 280 -11.72 -12.98 20.63
N LEU A 281 -10.91 -12.97 21.69
CA LEU A 281 -11.31 -13.56 22.97
C LEU A 281 -12.45 -12.78 23.65
N LEU A 282 -12.50 -11.46 23.49
CA LEU A 282 -13.62 -10.65 23.99
C LEU A 282 -14.90 -10.87 23.17
N ALA A 283 -14.80 -10.98 21.84
CA ALA A 283 -15.94 -11.32 20.98
C ALA A 283 -16.47 -12.75 21.25
N LEU A 284 -15.58 -13.69 21.57
CA LEU A 284 -15.94 -15.01 22.05
C LEU A 284 -16.79 -14.93 23.32
N LEU A 285 -16.35 -14.16 24.33
CA LEU A 285 -17.09 -14.03 25.58
C LEU A 285 -18.49 -13.46 25.35
N SER A 286 -18.60 -12.46 24.46
CA SER A 286 -19.88 -11.92 24.01
C SER A 286 -20.80 -13.02 23.47
N ARG A 287 -20.33 -13.91 22.59
CA ARG A 287 -21.16 -15.01 22.04
C ARG A 287 -21.47 -16.11 23.05
N ALA A 288 -20.51 -16.49 23.89
CA ALA A 288 -20.70 -17.52 24.91
C ALA A 288 -21.86 -17.17 25.87
N VAL A 289 -21.98 -15.91 26.27
CA VAL A 289 -23.03 -15.42 27.19
C VAL A 289 -24.45 -15.62 26.64
N VAL A 290 -24.65 -15.62 25.32
CA VAL A 290 -26.00 -15.72 24.71
C VAL A 290 -26.41 -17.16 24.40
N ILE A 291 -25.48 -18.13 24.42
CA ILE A 291 -25.78 -19.54 24.14
C ILE A 291 -26.96 -20.09 24.98
N PRO A 292 -27.05 -19.83 26.31
CA PRO A 292 -28.18 -20.29 27.10
C PRO A 292 -29.53 -19.76 26.62
N VAL A 293 -29.57 -18.55 26.06
CA VAL A 293 -30.80 -17.97 25.49
C VAL A 293 -31.28 -18.81 24.31
N TYR A 294 -30.39 -19.18 23.38
CA TYR A 294 -30.78 -19.98 22.23
C TYR A 294 -31.14 -21.42 22.59
N LEU A 295 -30.47 -22.00 23.61
CA LEU A 295 -30.85 -23.32 24.14
C LEU A 295 -32.24 -23.29 24.77
N SER A 296 -32.58 -22.20 25.47
CA SER A 296 -33.92 -22.00 26.04
C SER A 296 -34.98 -21.81 24.94
N GLU A 297 -34.69 -21.02 23.89
CA GLU A 297 -35.57 -20.84 22.74
C GLU A 297 -35.83 -22.15 21.96
N LEU A 298 -34.90 -23.12 22.03
CA LEU A 298 -35.00 -24.45 21.42
C LEU A 298 -35.58 -25.51 22.37
N ASN A 299 -36.02 -25.14 23.56
CA ASN A 299 -36.51 -26.05 24.61
C ASN A 299 -35.49 -27.15 25.01
N GLN A 300 -34.19 -26.87 24.89
CA GLN A 300 -33.12 -27.78 25.31
C GLN A 300 -32.77 -27.64 26.80
N ILE A 301 -33.10 -26.48 27.38
CA ILE A 301 -33.02 -26.19 28.82
C ILE A 301 -34.34 -25.57 29.29
N GLU A 302 -34.52 -25.45 30.60
CA GLU A 302 -35.70 -24.79 31.18
C GLU A 302 -35.88 -23.36 30.63
N PRO A 303 -37.12 -22.93 30.33
CA PRO A 303 -37.40 -21.58 29.87
C PRO A 303 -36.83 -20.52 30.80
N LEU A 304 -35.91 -19.71 30.29
CA LEU A 304 -35.32 -18.61 31.05
C LEU A 304 -36.34 -17.49 31.25
N ALA A 305 -36.34 -16.89 32.44
CA ALA A 305 -37.15 -15.71 32.71
C ALA A 305 -36.83 -14.57 31.71
N PRO A 306 -37.83 -13.78 31.27
CA PRO A 306 -37.61 -12.67 30.33
C PRO A 306 -36.54 -11.67 30.79
N SER A 307 -36.47 -11.42 32.10
CA SER A 307 -35.44 -10.56 32.71
C SER A 307 -34.03 -11.14 32.54
N THR A 308 -33.85 -12.45 32.72
CA THR A 308 -32.58 -13.15 32.51
C THR A 308 -32.17 -13.11 31.04
N ILE A 309 -33.12 -13.32 30.11
CA ILE A 309 -32.86 -13.23 28.67
C ILE A 309 -32.38 -11.82 28.31
N ALA A 310 -33.07 -10.78 28.78
CA ALA A 310 -32.69 -9.39 28.53
C ALA A 310 -31.31 -9.06 29.13
N LEU A 311 -31.03 -9.54 30.34
CA LEU A 311 -29.72 -9.37 31.00
C LEU A 311 -28.59 -10.00 30.17
N LEU A 312 -28.75 -11.25 29.73
CA LEU A 312 -27.73 -11.95 28.93
C LEU A 312 -27.50 -11.29 27.57
N LYS A 313 -28.57 -10.85 26.89
CA LYS A 313 -28.46 -10.12 25.61
C LYS A 313 -27.75 -8.77 25.79
N ASN A 314 -28.10 -8.01 26.82
CA ASN A 314 -27.47 -6.72 27.12
C ASN A 314 -26.00 -6.87 27.53
N LEU A 315 -25.68 -7.87 28.37
CA LEU A 315 -24.32 -8.18 28.76
C LEU A 315 -23.47 -8.57 27.54
N SER A 316 -24.02 -9.42 26.67
CA SER A 316 -23.35 -9.80 25.42
C SER A 316 -23.07 -8.60 24.51
N PHE A 317 -24.03 -7.70 24.35
CA PHE A 317 -23.86 -6.49 23.57
C PHE A 317 -22.84 -5.54 24.20
N GLY A 318 -22.88 -5.34 25.52
CA GLY A 318 -21.91 -4.55 26.26
C GLY A 318 -20.47 -5.09 26.13
N LEU A 319 -20.28 -6.40 26.25
CA LEU A 319 -18.99 -7.05 26.03
C LEU A 319 -18.46 -6.85 24.61
N LEU A 320 -19.35 -6.85 23.61
CA LEU A 320 -18.97 -6.61 22.22
C LEU A 320 -18.54 -5.16 21.98
N LEU A 321 -19.30 -4.20 22.52
CA LEU A 321 -18.94 -2.78 22.46
C LEU A 321 -17.61 -2.52 23.17
N PHE A 322 -17.39 -3.16 24.32
CA PHE A 322 -16.12 -3.12 25.03
C PHE A 322 -14.98 -3.69 24.17
N ALA A 323 -15.18 -4.83 23.51
CA ALA A 323 -14.19 -5.42 22.61
C ALA A 323 -13.81 -4.47 21.47
N LEU A 324 -14.80 -3.83 20.84
CA LEU A 324 -14.62 -2.85 19.77
C LEU A 324 -13.86 -1.61 20.26
N ALA A 325 -14.27 -1.05 21.40
CA ALA A 325 -13.64 0.13 21.99
C ALA A 325 -12.19 -0.16 22.43
N ALA A 326 -11.94 -1.31 23.06
CA ALA A 326 -10.60 -1.76 23.43
C ALA A 326 -9.73 -1.93 22.18
N GLY A 327 -10.23 -2.60 21.15
CA GLY A 327 -9.54 -2.77 19.88
C GLY A 327 -9.17 -1.45 19.23
N ALA A 328 -10.13 -0.54 19.05
CA ALA A 328 -9.90 0.79 18.47
C ALA A 328 -8.89 1.59 19.29
N THR A 329 -8.98 1.55 20.62
CA THR A 329 -8.07 2.27 21.52
C THR A 329 -6.64 1.76 21.40
N ILE A 330 -6.44 0.44 21.36
CA ILE A 330 -5.10 -0.15 21.22
C ILE A 330 -4.51 0.23 19.85
N VAL A 331 -5.30 0.12 18.77
CA VAL A 331 -4.87 0.49 17.42
C VAL A 331 -4.47 1.96 17.33
N LEU A 332 -5.32 2.87 17.81
CA LEU A 332 -5.07 4.32 17.78
C LEU A 332 -3.85 4.69 18.63
N LYS A 333 -3.71 4.13 19.84
CA LYS A 333 -2.53 4.37 20.68
C LYS A 333 -1.25 3.86 20.03
N ALA A 334 -1.29 2.67 19.43
CA ALA A 334 -0.15 2.08 18.75
C ALA A 334 0.25 2.92 17.53
N LEU A 335 -0.72 3.41 16.75
CA LEU A 335 -0.49 4.32 15.62
C LEU A 335 0.16 5.63 16.08
N VAL A 336 -0.42 6.32 17.08
CA VAL A 336 0.13 7.60 17.57
C VAL A 336 1.54 7.43 18.12
N LYS A 337 1.79 6.35 18.87
CA LYS A 337 3.13 6.01 19.37
C LYS A 337 4.09 5.72 18.22
N GLY A 338 3.67 4.90 17.26
CA GLY A 338 4.46 4.53 16.09
C GLY A 338 4.83 5.72 15.21
N MET A 339 3.89 6.64 14.95
CA MET A 339 4.17 7.88 14.21
C MET A 339 5.14 8.78 14.98
N ARG A 340 5.00 8.90 16.30
CA ARG A 340 5.95 9.67 17.13
C ARG A 340 7.34 9.04 17.12
N GLU A 341 7.44 7.72 17.23
CA GLU A 341 8.72 7.00 17.16
C GLU A 341 9.34 7.08 15.76
N HIS A 342 8.52 7.03 14.71
CA HIS A 342 8.97 7.22 13.33
C HIS A 342 9.53 8.62 13.14
N HIS A 343 8.81 9.66 13.56
CA HIS A 343 9.28 11.05 13.53
C HIS A 343 10.54 11.24 14.40
N ALA A 344 10.61 10.61 15.57
CA ALA A 344 11.78 10.65 16.44
C ALA A 344 13.00 9.90 15.85
N LYS A 345 12.78 8.78 15.15
CA LYS A 345 13.83 8.06 14.41
C LYS A 345 14.33 8.86 13.22
N LEU A 346 13.45 9.54 12.50
CA LEU A 346 13.83 10.49 11.44
C LEU A 346 14.65 11.65 12.02
N ALA A 347 14.25 12.19 13.19
CA ALA A 347 15.03 13.22 13.88
C ALA A 347 16.40 12.71 14.40
N GLY A 348 16.49 11.42 14.79
CA GLY A 348 17.73 10.80 15.29
C GLY A 348 18.64 10.21 14.20
N ARG A 349 18.18 10.11 12.95
CA ARG A 349 18.96 9.62 11.79
C ARG A 349 19.92 10.67 11.21
N ASN A 350 19.89 11.90 11.72
CA ASN A 350 20.93 12.90 11.51
C ASN A 350 22.21 12.48 12.26
N VAL A 351 22.90 11.46 11.77
CA VAL A 351 24.31 11.25 12.11
C VAL A 351 25.10 12.27 11.29
N SER A 352 25.09 13.50 11.78
CA SER A 352 26.01 14.55 11.36
C SER A 352 27.43 14.04 11.58
N LEU A 353 28.18 13.82 10.50
CA LEU A 353 29.64 13.80 10.60
C LEU A 353 30.08 15.16 11.19
N PRO A 354 31.19 15.23 11.94
CA PRO A 354 31.61 16.47 12.58
C PRO A 354 31.77 17.57 11.52
N GLY A 355 30.87 18.56 11.50
CA GLY A 355 30.98 19.73 10.62
C GLY A 355 29.71 20.34 10.00
N THR A 356 28.52 19.71 9.99
CA THR A 356 27.35 20.32 9.31
C THR A 356 26.03 20.25 10.08
N PHE A 357 25.56 21.47 10.39
CA PHE A 357 24.23 22.07 10.62
C PHE A 357 23.11 21.39 11.45
N SER A 358 22.50 22.22 12.29
CA SER A 358 21.20 22.01 12.97
C SER A 358 20.06 22.46 12.05
N ALA A 359 18.94 21.72 12.01
CA ALA A 359 17.77 22.10 11.20
C ALA A 359 17.37 23.57 11.43
N PRO A 360 17.10 24.37 10.38
CA PRO A 360 16.63 25.73 10.56
C PRO A 360 15.21 25.74 11.16
N ASP A 361 14.99 26.64 12.12
CA ASP A 361 13.67 26.98 12.63
C ASP A 361 12.88 27.77 11.56
N ALA A 362 11.99 27.10 10.84
CA ALA A 362 10.69 27.60 10.34
C ALA A 362 10.17 26.69 9.23
N VAL A 363 8.87 26.37 9.29
CA VAL A 363 8.12 25.79 8.18
C VAL A 363 8.15 26.80 7.01
N ARG A 364 9.00 26.57 5.99
CA ARG A 364 8.95 27.31 4.73
C ARG A 364 7.68 26.90 3.97
N GLN A 365 6.90 27.89 3.57
CA GLN A 365 5.73 27.67 2.73
C GLN A 365 6.23 27.43 1.30
N LEU A 366 6.30 26.17 0.89
CA LEU A 366 6.77 25.75 -0.43
C LEU A 366 5.95 26.43 -1.53
N THR A 367 6.60 27.23 -2.38
CA THR A 367 6.05 27.58 -3.69
C THR A 367 6.02 26.31 -4.55
N PRO A 368 4.94 26.04 -5.32
CA PRO A 368 4.85 24.85 -6.19
C PRO A 368 5.98 24.72 -7.22
N ALA A 369 6.73 25.79 -7.48
CA ALA A 369 7.99 25.78 -8.21
C ALA A 369 9.14 25.83 -7.19
N GLY A 370 9.72 24.66 -6.85
CA GLY A 370 10.86 24.56 -5.93
C GLY A 370 12.07 25.33 -6.46
N GLY A 371 12.61 26.25 -5.65
CA GLY A 371 13.58 27.28 -6.07
C GLY A 371 14.99 26.79 -6.41
N MET A 372 15.18 25.47 -6.57
CA MET A 372 16.47 24.80 -6.82
C MET A 372 17.59 25.34 -5.91
N GLU A 373 17.29 25.50 -4.61
CA GLU A 373 18.23 25.96 -3.59
C GLU A 373 18.92 24.78 -2.90
N ARG A 374 18.21 23.66 -2.74
CA ARG A 374 18.68 22.44 -2.07
C ARG A 374 18.57 21.25 -3.03
N VAL A 375 19.72 20.80 -3.53
CA VAL A 375 19.80 19.74 -4.55
C VAL A 375 20.36 18.48 -3.93
N MET A 376 19.60 17.39 -3.97
CA MET A 376 20.07 16.07 -3.54
C MET A 376 20.45 15.20 -4.71
N LEU A 377 21.74 14.91 -4.83
CA LEU A 377 22.28 13.91 -5.75
C LEU A 377 22.17 12.52 -5.11
N VAL A 378 21.49 11.61 -5.79
CA VAL A 378 21.43 10.20 -5.42
C VAL A 378 22.43 9.41 -6.24
N THR A 379 23.36 8.74 -5.57
CA THR A 379 24.41 7.96 -6.22
C THR A 379 24.62 6.59 -5.57
N ASP A 380 24.81 5.60 -6.44
CA ASP A 380 25.27 4.25 -6.09
C ASP A 380 26.71 4.02 -6.58
N GLY A 381 27.41 5.09 -7.03
CA GLY A 381 28.74 5.06 -7.64
C GLY A 381 28.90 4.15 -8.85
N SER A 382 27.80 3.80 -9.52
CA SER A 382 27.86 3.16 -10.83
C SER A 382 28.20 4.18 -11.93
N GLU A 383 28.63 3.70 -13.09
CA GLU A 383 28.82 4.53 -14.30
C GLU A 383 27.55 5.34 -14.66
N TYR A 384 26.36 4.83 -14.30
CA TYR A 384 25.08 5.50 -14.55
C TYR A 384 24.85 6.69 -13.62
N SER A 385 25.37 6.67 -12.40
CA SER A 385 25.25 7.77 -11.44
C SER A 385 26.39 8.78 -11.51
N GLU A 386 27.49 8.47 -12.20
CA GLU A 386 28.60 9.38 -12.44
C GLU A 386 28.17 10.61 -13.27
N ALA A 387 27.45 10.40 -14.38
CA ALA A 387 26.92 11.49 -15.20
C ALA A 387 25.96 12.40 -14.40
N ALA A 388 25.10 11.78 -13.58
CA ALA A 388 24.22 12.50 -12.66
C ALA A 388 25.01 13.30 -11.62
N SER A 389 26.13 12.77 -11.13
CA SER A 389 26.99 13.44 -10.15
C SER A 389 27.59 14.72 -10.72
N HIS A 390 28.18 14.62 -11.91
CA HIS A 390 28.73 15.79 -12.58
C HIS A 390 27.66 16.83 -12.95
N GLU A 391 26.47 16.40 -13.37
CA GLU A 391 25.40 17.32 -13.71
C GLU A 391 24.81 18.00 -12.46
N ALA A 392 24.64 17.27 -11.35
CA ALA A 392 24.21 17.85 -10.09
C ALA A 392 25.18 18.94 -9.59
N ILE A 393 26.49 18.70 -9.69
CA ILE A 393 27.52 19.69 -9.33
C ILE A 393 27.44 20.92 -10.25
N ARG A 394 27.32 20.72 -11.57
CA ARG A 394 27.17 21.84 -12.52
C ARG A 394 25.92 22.66 -12.24
N LEU A 395 24.79 21.99 -12.00
CA LEU A 395 23.52 22.63 -11.70
C LEU A 395 23.58 23.41 -10.40
N ALA A 396 24.13 22.79 -9.33
CA ALA A 396 24.31 23.45 -8.05
C ALA A 396 25.21 24.69 -8.17
N ARG A 397 26.30 24.62 -8.93
CA ARG A 397 27.16 25.78 -9.21
C ARG A 397 26.42 26.89 -9.93
N ARG A 398 25.68 26.57 -11.00
CA ARG A 398 24.94 27.57 -11.79
C ARG A 398 23.82 28.22 -10.99
N CYS A 399 23.15 27.46 -10.14
CA CYS A 399 22.02 27.95 -9.34
C CYS A 399 22.43 28.49 -7.96
N GLN A 400 23.72 28.44 -7.61
CA GLN A 400 24.23 28.70 -6.26
C GLN A 400 23.50 27.88 -5.18
N ALA A 401 23.16 26.63 -5.52
CA ALA A 401 22.45 25.71 -4.65
C ALA A 401 23.41 24.97 -3.71
N GLN A 402 22.90 24.58 -2.54
CA GLN A 402 23.58 23.65 -1.65
C GLN A 402 23.40 22.22 -2.21
N LEU A 403 24.51 21.48 -2.34
CA LEU A 403 24.51 20.11 -2.83
C LEU A 403 24.54 19.12 -1.67
N PHE A 404 23.73 18.07 -1.78
CA PHE A 404 23.70 16.95 -0.85
C PHE A 404 23.96 15.65 -1.63
N ALA A 405 25.06 14.98 -1.37
CA ALA A 405 25.37 13.67 -1.94
C ALA A 405 24.79 12.58 -1.04
N PHE A 406 23.86 11.78 -1.56
CA PHE A 406 23.15 10.74 -0.83
C PHE A 406 23.36 9.36 -1.44
N SER A 407 23.60 8.36 -0.59
CA SER A 407 23.59 6.95 -0.98
C SER A 407 22.83 6.12 0.05
N VAL A 408 22.21 5.03 -0.40
CA VAL A 408 21.49 4.10 0.47
C VAL A 408 22.31 2.84 0.65
N LEU A 409 22.66 2.52 1.88
CA LEU A 409 23.18 1.22 2.25
C LEU A 409 22.02 0.23 2.40
N ALA A 410 22.09 -0.87 1.65
CA ALA A 410 21.23 -2.00 1.91
C ALA A 410 21.54 -2.51 3.33
N THR A 411 20.52 -2.70 4.15
CA THR A 411 20.67 -3.40 5.43
C THR A 411 20.64 -4.90 5.15
N PRO A 412 21.75 -5.64 5.23
CA PRO A 412 21.69 -7.07 4.95
C PRO A 412 21.25 -7.85 6.21
N ASP A 413 20.55 -8.96 6.01
CA ASP A 413 20.32 -9.98 7.03
C ASP A 413 21.65 -10.69 7.34
N TYR A 414 22.40 -10.26 8.35
CA TYR A 414 23.65 -10.94 8.74
C TYR A 414 23.75 -11.20 10.25
N GLU A 415 23.52 -12.46 10.62
CA GLU A 415 23.80 -13.00 11.96
C GLU A 415 25.22 -13.62 12.09
N SER A 416 26.12 -13.44 11.12
CA SER A 416 27.49 -14.00 11.19
C SER A 416 28.57 -12.90 11.39
N PRO A 417 29.67 -13.21 12.11
CA PRO A 417 30.83 -12.30 12.22
C PRO A 417 31.43 -11.90 10.86
N LEU A 418 31.31 -12.77 9.85
CA LEU A 418 31.67 -12.47 8.45
C LEU A 418 30.80 -11.37 7.85
N GLY A 419 29.49 -11.37 8.12
CA GLY A 419 28.57 -10.36 7.62
C GLY A 419 28.72 -8.99 8.29
N GLN A 420 29.14 -8.93 9.56
CA GLN A 420 29.51 -7.65 10.21
C GLN A 420 30.75 -7.01 9.56
N GLY A 421 31.75 -7.83 9.20
CA GLY A 421 32.93 -7.38 8.47
C GLY A 421 32.57 -6.87 7.06
N MET A 422 31.67 -7.57 6.35
CA MET A 422 31.18 -7.14 5.03
C MET A 422 30.40 -5.82 5.10
N HIS A 423 29.53 -5.63 6.09
CA HIS A 423 28.81 -4.37 6.28
C HIS A 423 29.76 -3.20 6.58
N GLY A 424 30.81 -3.43 7.36
CA GLY A 424 31.87 -2.43 7.58
C GLY A 424 32.59 -2.04 6.30
N LEU A 425 32.91 -3.01 5.44
CA LEU A 425 33.54 -2.78 4.14
C LEU A 425 32.61 -2.06 3.16
N GLU A 426 31.33 -2.46 3.08
CA GLU A 426 30.34 -1.85 2.19
C GLU A 426 30.00 -0.42 2.62
N LYS A 427 29.88 -0.17 3.94
CA LYS A 427 29.75 1.18 4.49
C LYS A 427 30.96 2.03 4.14
N LYS A 428 32.17 1.50 4.33
CA LYS A 428 33.40 2.21 3.99
C LYS A 428 33.45 2.56 2.50
N ALA A 429 33.20 1.59 1.61
CA ALA A 429 33.16 1.81 0.17
C ALA A 429 32.10 2.85 -0.24
N THR A 430 30.95 2.86 0.43
CA THR A 430 29.89 3.85 0.18
C THR A 430 30.29 5.25 0.64
N VAL A 431 30.90 5.37 1.81
CA VAL A 431 31.44 6.64 2.30
C VAL A 431 32.57 7.13 1.38
N ASP A 432 33.47 6.26 0.94
CA ASP A 432 34.58 6.61 0.04
C ASP A 432 34.05 7.19 -1.29
N ARG A 433 33.00 6.57 -1.86
CA ARG A 433 32.30 7.08 -3.06
C ARG A 433 31.67 8.46 -2.83
N LEU A 434 31.00 8.67 -1.71
CA LEU A 434 30.40 9.97 -1.39
C LEU A 434 31.45 11.05 -1.14
N MET A 435 32.59 10.69 -0.54
CA MET A 435 33.72 11.59 -0.36
C MET A 435 34.38 11.97 -1.69
N GLU A 436 34.38 11.08 -2.68
CA GLU A 436 34.83 11.39 -4.04
C GLU A 436 33.91 12.42 -4.72
N VAL A 437 32.59 12.24 -4.62
CA VAL A 437 31.62 13.24 -5.10
C VAL A 437 31.83 14.59 -4.43
N ARG A 438 32.03 14.61 -3.12
CA ARG A 438 32.32 15.84 -2.37
C ARG A 438 33.59 16.52 -2.86
N ARG A 439 34.66 15.76 -3.15
CA ARG A 439 35.90 16.32 -3.73
C ARG A 439 35.65 16.95 -5.10
N TRP A 440 34.85 16.31 -5.96
CA TRP A 440 34.48 16.89 -7.25
C TRP A 440 33.68 18.19 -7.09
N ALA A 441 32.77 18.24 -6.12
CA ALA A 441 32.00 19.44 -5.82
C ALA A 441 32.89 20.57 -5.28
N GLU A 442 33.75 20.28 -4.31
CA GLU A 442 34.71 21.24 -3.74
C GLU A 442 35.66 21.79 -4.82
N ALA A 443 36.16 20.93 -5.72
CA ALA A 443 36.98 21.35 -6.87
C ALA A 443 36.21 22.25 -7.85
N ALA A 444 34.89 22.12 -7.92
CA ALA A 444 34.01 22.99 -8.70
C ALA A 444 33.56 24.26 -7.94
N GLY A 445 33.96 24.42 -6.67
CA GLY A 445 33.55 25.53 -5.81
C GLY A 445 32.12 25.42 -5.29
N VAL A 446 31.59 24.19 -5.17
CA VAL A 446 30.24 23.89 -4.65
C VAL A 446 30.36 23.23 -3.28
N ASP A 447 29.65 23.77 -2.30
CA ASP A 447 29.54 23.12 -0.99
C ASP A 447 28.70 21.84 -1.11
N CYS A 448 29.24 20.73 -0.61
CA CYS A 448 28.64 19.42 -0.73
C CYS A 448 28.60 18.71 0.62
N GLU A 449 27.39 18.55 1.15
CA GLU A 449 27.13 17.72 2.31
C GLU A 449 26.97 16.25 1.89
N ILE A 450 27.32 15.33 2.80
CA ILE A 450 27.19 13.90 2.56
C ILE A 450 26.12 13.33 3.50
N LEU A 451 25.15 12.62 2.93
CA LEU A 451 24.05 11.97 3.62
C LEU A 451 24.08 10.46 3.33
N LEU A 452 23.72 9.64 4.32
CA LEU A 452 23.79 8.18 4.22
C LEU A 452 22.53 7.52 4.77
N GLY A 453 21.72 6.94 3.87
CA GLY A 453 20.52 6.20 4.20
C GLY A 453 20.79 4.73 4.52
N HIS A 454 19.90 4.10 5.28
CA HIS A 454 19.98 2.66 5.60
C HIS A 454 18.59 2.04 5.45
N GLY A 455 18.40 1.15 4.48
CA GLY A 455 17.10 0.52 4.25
C GLY A 455 17.12 -0.60 3.22
N GLN A 456 16.06 -1.41 3.23
CA GLN A 456 15.88 -2.54 2.30
C GLN A 456 15.50 -2.11 0.88
N ASP A 457 14.70 -1.04 0.75
CA ASP A 457 14.28 -0.51 -0.56
C ASP A 457 14.79 0.93 -0.74
N PRO A 458 15.74 1.17 -1.67
CA PRO A 458 16.40 2.47 -1.81
C PRO A 458 15.46 3.64 -2.07
N TYR A 459 14.34 3.45 -2.79
CA TYR A 459 13.46 4.57 -3.12
C TYR A 459 12.82 5.21 -1.89
N THR A 460 12.48 4.41 -0.86
CA THR A 460 11.84 4.91 0.36
C THR A 460 12.81 5.83 1.08
N GLU A 461 14.06 5.38 1.28
CA GLU A 461 15.08 6.20 1.95
C GLU A 461 15.43 7.45 1.14
N ILE A 462 15.42 7.39 -0.19
CA ILE A 462 15.61 8.57 -1.04
C ILE A 462 14.48 9.59 -0.83
N VAL A 463 13.22 9.15 -0.87
CA VAL A 463 12.06 10.05 -0.74
C VAL A 463 11.97 10.62 0.66
N ASP A 464 12.14 9.79 1.69
CA ASP A 464 12.10 10.20 3.09
C ASP A 464 13.24 11.19 3.40
N GLN A 465 14.46 10.92 2.92
CA GLN A 465 15.58 11.84 3.12
C GLN A 465 15.35 13.18 2.43
N ALA A 466 14.82 13.16 1.20
CA ALA A 466 14.47 14.38 0.49
C ALA A 466 13.47 15.22 1.30
N GLU A 467 12.46 14.59 1.91
CA GLU A 467 11.42 15.27 2.69
C GLU A 467 11.96 15.81 4.01
N VAL A 468 12.72 14.99 4.73
CA VAL A 468 13.33 15.38 6.01
C VAL A 468 14.29 16.56 5.84
N SER A 469 15.02 16.60 4.74
CA SER A 469 15.99 17.65 4.48
C SER A 469 15.43 18.81 3.64
N ASP A 470 14.13 18.81 3.34
CA ASP A 470 13.44 19.84 2.55
C ASP A 470 14.15 20.12 1.22
N MET A 471 14.31 19.07 0.41
CA MET A 471 15.01 19.14 -0.88
C MET A 471 14.09 19.65 -1.99
N ASP A 472 14.56 20.60 -2.80
CA ASP A 472 13.79 21.13 -3.95
C ASP A 472 13.91 20.25 -5.19
N LEU A 473 15.01 19.51 -5.30
CA LEU A 473 15.35 18.72 -6.47
C LEU A 473 16.14 17.46 -6.10
N ILE A 474 15.68 16.32 -6.61
CA ILE A 474 16.45 15.08 -6.62
C ILE A 474 17.13 14.92 -7.98
N VAL A 475 18.43 14.70 -8.01
CA VAL A 475 19.19 14.37 -9.23
C VAL A 475 19.63 12.92 -9.15
N MET A 476 19.31 12.13 -10.17
CA MET A 476 19.70 10.72 -10.19
C MET A 476 19.99 10.20 -11.60
N GLY A 477 20.85 9.19 -11.68
CA GLY A 477 21.14 8.48 -12.92
C GLY A 477 20.00 7.54 -13.33
N ARG A 478 19.97 7.18 -14.62
CA ARG A 478 19.16 6.06 -15.12
C ARG A 478 20.05 4.94 -15.62
N ARG A 479 19.76 3.71 -15.18
CA ARG A 479 20.44 2.52 -15.69
C ARG A 479 20.01 2.20 -17.11
N GLU A 480 20.97 2.10 -18.01
CA GLU A 480 20.78 1.60 -19.37
C GLU A 480 20.88 0.07 -19.35
N ARG A 481 19.76 -0.65 -19.24
CA ARG A 481 19.79 -2.10 -19.52
C ARG A 481 19.90 -2.29 -21.04
N GLY A 482 20.54 -3.39 -21.48
CA GLY A 482 20.88 -3.66 -22.89
C GLY A 482 19.72 -3.53 -23.89
N ASP A 483 20.03 -3.57 -25.19
CA ASP A 483 19.19 -3.07 -26.30
C ASP A 483 17.69 -3.40 -26.27
N LEU A 484 17.27 -4.58 -25.77
CA LEU A 484 15.86 -4.96 -25.66
C LEU A 484 15.12 -4.35 -24.46
N MET A 485 15.86 -3.93 -23.42
CA MET A 485 15.37 -3.44 -22.12
C MET A 485 15.69 -1.96 -21.89
N ARG A 486 16.36 -1.29 -22.85
CA ARG A 486 16.60 0.18 -22.85
C ARG A 486 15.31 0.99 -22.64
N LEU A 487 14.17 0.38 -22.97
CA LEU A 487 12.83 0.95 -22.89
C LEU A 487 12.27 1.12 -21.47
N MET A 488 12.87 0.49 -20.44
CA MET A 488 12.32 0.51 -19.08
C MET A 488 13.12 1.44 -18.17
N LEU A 489 12.44 2.36 -17.50
CA LEU A 489 13.00 3.15 -16.41
C LEU A 489 13.45 2.21 -15.29
N GLY A 490 14.62 2.46 -14.69
CA GLY A 490 15.09 1.66 -13.55
C GLY A 490 14.05 1.65 -12.43
N GLY A 491 13.86 0.50 -11.77
CA GLY A 491 12.82 0.33 -10.75
C GLY A 491 12.87 1.36 -9.62
N THR A 492 14.07 1.81 -9.22
CA THR A 492 14.24 2.86 -8.21
C THR A 492 13.83 4.23 -8.73
N ALA A 493 14.29 4.62 -9.93
CA ALA A 493 13.98 5.93 -10.52
C ALA A 493 12.47 6.11 -10.73
N ALA A 494 11.79 5.11 -11.28
CA ALA A 494 10.33 5.16 -11.45
C ALA A 494 9.60 5.34 -10.12
N LYS A 495 10.02 4.64 -9.06
CA LYS A 495 9.43 4.77 -7.73
C LYS A 495 9.70 6.14 -7.10
N VAL A 496 10.92 6.69 -7.22
CA VAL A 496 11.26 8.03 -6.70
C VAL A 496 10.42 9.10 -7.40
N ILE A 497 10.33 9.06 -8.74
CA ILE A 497 9.49 10.00 -9.52
C ILE A 497 7.99 9.80 -9.27
N GLY A 498 7.58 8.63 -8.79
CA GLY A 498 6.19 8.37 -8.35
C GLY A 498 5.87 8.89 -6.95
N HIS A 499 6.87 8.95 -6.03
CA HIS A 499 6.63 9.24 -4.60
C HIS A 499 7.28 10.51 -4.02
N ALA A 500 8.33 11.08 -4.63
CA ALA A 500 8.95 12.31 -4.09
C ALA A 500 7.96 13.50 -4.02
N HIS A 501 8.16 14.42 -3.08
CA HIS A 501 7.36 15.64 -2.97
C HIS A 501 7.95 16.78 -3.83
N CYS A 502 9.17 16.62 -4.34
CA CYS A 502 9.91 17.62 -5.09
C CYS A 502 10.24 17.15 -6.52
N ASN A 503 10.84 18.05 -7.33
CA ASN A 503 11.19 17.78 -8.71
C ASN A 503 12.28 16.69 -8.81
N VAL A 504 12.30 15.96 -9.92
CA VAL A 504 13.30 14.90 -10.14
C VAL A 504 13.97 15.07 -11.50
N LEU A 505 15.28 15.28 -11.50
CA LEU A 505 16.12 15.31 -12.70
C LEU A 505 16.75 13.93 -12.92
N VAL A 506 16.37 13.29 -14.02
CA VAL A 506 16.94 12.01 -14.43
C VAL A 506 17.99 12.24 -15.51
N VAL A 507 19.21 11.75 -15.27
CA VAL A 507 20.38 11.99 -16.13
C VAL A 507 20.82 10.66 -16.80
N PRO A 508 20.72 10.55 -18.14
CA PRO A 508 21.28 9.42 -18.90
C PRO A 508 22.82 9.40 -18.88
N GLY A 509 23.42 8.26 -19.23
CA GLY A 509 24.87 8.13 -19.31
C GLY A 509 25.47 9.09 -20.34
N GLY A 510 26.56 9.78 -19.97
CA GLY A 510 27.25 10.72 -20.87
C GLY A 510 26.52 12.02 -21.21
N ALA A 511 25.27 12.20 -20.75
CA ALA A 511 24.47 13.37 -21.04
C ALA A 511 24.92 14.62 -20.24
N ARG A 512 24.71 15.82 -20.81
CA ARG A 512 25.07 17.11 -20.20
C ARG A 512 24.07 18.20 -20.56
N ILE A 513 23.85 19.15 -19.66
CA ILE A 513 23.04 20.34 -19.92
C ILE A 513 23.97 21.53 -20.20
N ASP A 514 24.20 21.83 -21.47
CA ASP A 514 25.09 22.91 -21.93
C ASP A 514 24.31 24.18 -22.35
N GLY A 515 22.97 24.14 -22.25
CA GLY A 515 22.10 25.26 -22.61
C GLY A 515 21.81 25.35 -24.11
N ARG A 516 21.99 24.25 -24.85
CA ARG A 516 21.72 24.20 -26.30
C ARG A 516 20.23 24.31 -26.62
N GLY A 517 19.37 23.82 -25.74
CA GLY A 517 17.94 24.07 -25.85
C GLY A 517 17.09 23.21 -24.91
N ILE A 518 15.93 23.74 -24.56
CA ILE A 518 14.93 23.08 -23.72
C ILE A 518 13.74 22.68 -24.59
N VAL A 519 13.33 21.42 -24.51
CA VAL A 519 12.04 20.97 -25.04
C VAL A 519 11.04 20.86 -23.88
N LEU A 520 9.90 21.52 -24.04
CA LEU A 520 8.79 21.54 -23.09
C LEU A 520 7.56 20.89 -23.74
N PRO A 521 7.29 19.59 -23.46
CA PRO A 521 6.06 18.94 -23.91
C PRO A 521 4.84 19.48 -23.18
N VAL A 522 3.79 19.82 -23.93
CA VAL A 522 2.54 20.36 -23.37
C VAL A 522 1.31 19.64 -23.91
N ASP A 523 0.40 19.38 -22.99
CA ASP A 523 -0.93 18.82 -23.23
C ASP A 523 -2.02 19.60 -22.49
N GLY A 524 -1.68 20.80 -21.98
CA GLY A 524 -2.54 21.70 -21.19
C GLY A 524 -3.12 21.09 -19.92
N SER A 525 -2.56 19.99 -19.45
CA SER A 525 -2.80 19.53 -18.09
C SER A 525 -2.12 20.49 -17.08
N PRO A 526 -2.60 20.56 -15.82
CA PRO A 526 -1.95 21.34 -14.77
C PRO A 526 -0.46 21.00 -14.58
N ASN A 527 -0.06 19.74 -14.79
CA ASN A 527 1.35 19.33 -14.71
C ASN A 527 2.20 19.95 -15.83
N SER A 528 1.66 20.07 -17.05
CA SER A 528 2.35 20.77 -18.13
C SER A 528 2.48 22.28 -17.86
N GLU A 529 1.52 22.86 -17.13
CA GLU A 529 1.61 24.26 -16.69
C GLU A 529 2.67 24.46 -15.62
N ALA A 530 2.77 23.55 -14.64
CA ALA A 530 3.83 23.55 -13.64
C ALA A 530 5.20 23.43 -14.31
N ALA A 531 5.33 22.53 -15.30
CA ALA A 531 6.55 22.39 -16.09
C ALA A 531 6.92 23.70 -16.82
N ALA A 532 5.94 24.39 -17.39
CA ALA A 532 6.18 25.69 -18.04
C ALA A 532 6.66 26.76 -17.04
N ALA A 533 6.08 26.81 -15.84
CA ALA A 533 6.54 27.72 -14.78
C ALA A 533 8.00 27.43 -14.38
N THR A 534 8.37 26.16 -14.24
CA THR A 534 9.77 25.76 -13.98
C THR A 534 10.70 26.15 -15.13
N VAL A 535 10.27 26.03 -16.39
CA VAL A 535 11.08 26.49 -17.54
C VAL A 535 11.28 28.00 -17.53
N VAL A 536 10.26 28.78 -17.18
CA VAL A 536 10.40 30.25 -17.05
C VAL A 536 11.47 30.60 -16.01
N GLU A 537 11.47 29.93 -14.86
CA GLU A 537 12.49 30.13 -13.83
C GLU A 537 13.89 29.71 -14.31
N LEU A 538 14.00 28.55 -14.97
CA LEU A 538 15.27 28.04 -15.52
C LEU A 538 15.87 29.01 -16.54
N VAL A 539 15.06 29.55 -17.45
CA VAL A 539 15.52 30.50 -18.48
C VAL A 539 15.98 31.81 -17.84
N GLY A 540 15.35 32.25 -16.75
CA GLY A 540 15.79 33.40 -15.97
C GLY A 540 17.19 33.22 -15.37
N ARG A 541 17.64 31.99 -15.13
CA ARG A 541 18.97 31.65 -14.58
C ARG A 541 19.98 31.25 -15.66
N CYS A 542 19.50 30.64 -16.75
CA CYS A 542 20.32 30.11 -17.84
C CYS A 542 19.63 30.39 -19.18
N ALA A 543 20.17 31.31 -19.98
CA ALA A 543 19.62 31.59 -21.30
C ALA A 543 19.74 30.36 -22.21
N ALA A 544 18.61 29.76 -22.56
CA ALA A 544 18.52 28.63 -23.48
C ALA A 544 17.28 28.80 -24.38
N PRO A 545 17.36 28.43 -25.68
CA PRO A 545 16.20 28.47 -26.55
C PRO A 545 15.17 27.41 -26.11
N VAL A 546 13.91 27.82 -25.99
CA VAL A 546 12.83 26.93 -25.57
C VAL A 546 11.96 26.56 -26.78
N THR A 547 11.68 25.26 -26.95
CA THR A 547 10.69 24.75 -27.88
C THR A 547 9.55 24.09 -27.10
N VAL A 548 8.36 24.69 -27.18
CA VAL A 548 7.10 24.08 -26.74
C VAL A 548 6.67 23.09 -27.81
N VAL A 549 6.55 21.82 -27.45
CA VAL A 549 6.05 20.76 -28.35
C VAL A 549 4.71 20.24 -27.85
N SER A 550 3.73 20.20 -28.73
CA SER A 550 2.44 19.56 -28.46
C SER A 550 2.13 18.53 -29.53
N VAL A 551 1.56 17.40 -29.14
CA VAL A 551 1.39 16.24 -30.02
C VAL A 551 -0.08 15.84 -30.11
N ALA A 552 -0.63 15.92 -31.32
CA ALA A 552 -1.96 15.43 -31.64
C ALA A 552 -1.89 13.92 -31.92
N VAL A 553 -2.81 13.15 -31.35
CA VAL A 553 -2.85 11.69 -31.57
C VAL A 553 -3.30 11.35 -32.99
N ASP A 554 -4.12 12.21 -33.59
CA ASP A 554 -4.57 12.12 -34.97
C ASP A 554 -4.71 13.52 -35.59
N GLU A 555 -4.87 13.59 -36.92
CA GLU A 555 -4.98 14.85 -37.66
C GLU A 555 -6.22 15.67 -37.29
N ARG A 556 -7.29 15.05 -36.76
CA ARG A 556 -8.53 15.75 -36.43
C ARG A 556 -8.37 16.64 -35.20
N LEU A 557 -7.43 16.29 -34.33
CA LEU A 557 -7.11 17.05 -33.11
C LEU A 557 -6.05 18.13 -33.33
N LEU A 558 -5.51 18.28 -34.54
CA LEU A 558 -4.41 19.19 -34.84
C LEU A 558 -4.68 20.65 -34.45
N ASP A 559 -5.87 21.15 -34.78
CA ASP A 559 -6.22 22.55 -34.52
C ASP A 559 -6.36 22.81 -33.01
N ASP A 560 -6.95 21.87 -32.27
CA ASP A 560 -7.08 21.96 -30.80
C ASP A 560 -5.70 21.91 -30.12
N THR A 561 -4.84 20.98 -30.56
CA THR A 561 -3.44 20.84 -30.09
C THR A 561 -2.62 22.08 -30.42
N ARG A 562 -2.82 22.68 -31.60
CA ARG A 562 -2.15 23.94 -31.97
C ARG A 562 -2.62 25.09 -31.09
N ALA A 563 -3.92 25.24 -30.88
CA ALA A 563 -4.46 26.27 -30.02
C ALA A 563 -3.94 26.15 -28.59
N GLU A 564 -3.72 24.94 -28.09
CA GLU A 564 -3.10 24.67 -26.79
C GLU A 564 -1.64 25.10 -26.71
N ALA A 565 -0.83 24.72 -27.70
CA ALA A 565 0.57 25.11 -27.73
C ALA A 565 0.73 26.64 -27.82
N GLU A 566 -0.13 27.31 -28.59
CA GLU A 566 -0.15 28.77 -28.70
C GLU A 566 -0.58 29.46 -27.40
N ARG A 567 -1.58 28.91 -26.69
CA ARG A 567 -1.93 29.40 -25.34
C ARG A 567 -0.76 29.31 -24.38
N MET A 568 0.06 28.25 -24.47
CA MET A 568 1.26 28.13 -23.65
C MET A 568 2.31 29.16 -24.04
N ARG A 569 2.58 29.35 -25.34
CA ARG A 569 3.49 30.40 -25.82
C ARG A 569 3.10 31.77 -25.28
N ASP A 570 1.84 32.15 -25.43
CA ASP A 570 1.36 33.47 -25.00
C ASP A 570 1.50 33.66 -23.46
N ARG A 571 1.35 32.58 -22.68
CA ARG A 571 1.62 32.61 -21.23
C ARG A 571 3.09 32.80 -20.91
N MET A 572 3.98 32.06 -21.56
CA MET A 572 5.42 32.19 -21.32
C MET A 572 5.94 33.55 -21.78
N ALA A 573 5.42 34.08 -22.88
CA ALA A 573 5.73 35.42 -23.37
C ALA A 573 5.35 36.52 -22.36
N ARG A 574 4.21 36.38 -21.67
CA ARG A 574 3.85 37.30 -20.56
C ARG A 574 4.82 37.28 -19.39
N SER A 575 5.56 36.19 -19.21
CA SER A 575 6.65 36.07 -18.23
C SER A 575 8.02 36.45 -18.82
N GLY A 576 8.08 37.02 -20.02
CA GLY A 576 9.30 37.47 -20.67
C GLY A 576 10.12 36.38 -21.37
N VAL A 577 9.55 35.18 -21.57
CA VAL A 577 10.24 34.05 -22.21
C VAL A 577 9.64 33.79 -23.59
N GLU A 578 10.39 34.12 -24.62
CA GLU A 578 10.07 33.80 -26.01
C GLU A 578 10.30 32.31 -26.29
N VAL A 579 9.30 31.65 -26.87
CA VAL A 579 9.35 30.21 -27.14
C VAL A 579 8.96 29.89 -28.57
N ARG A 580 9.61 28.88 -29.15
CA ARG A 580 9.19 28.29 -30.42
C ARG A 580 8.06 27.30 -30.17
N VAL A 581 7.04 27.30 -31.01
CA VAL A 581 5.94 26.32 -30.96
C VAL A 581 6.09 25.29 -32.07
N GLU A 582 5.98 24.02 -31.70
CA GLU A 582 5.85 22.90 -32.62
C GLU A 582 4.63 22.06 -32.31
N VAL A 583 3.88 21.73 -33.36
CA VAL A 583 2.75 20.82 -33.27
C VAL A 583 3.06 19.62 -34.17
N ARG A 584 2.99 18.42 -33.60
CA ARG A 584 3.29 17.15 -34.30
C ARG A 584 2.07 16.23 -34.25
N VAL A 585 2.01 15.25 -35.16
CA VAL A 585 1.01 14.17 -35.15
C VAL A 585 1.69 12.84 -34.88
N GLY A 586 1.09 12.01 -34.03
CA GLY A 586 1.51 10.63 -33.80
C GLY A 586 1.62 10.27 -32.32
N HIS A 587 2.53 9.33 -32.00
CA HIS A 587 2.77 8.92 -30.63
C HIS A 587 3.54 10.00 -29.85
N PRO A 588 3.02 10.51 -28.71
CA PRO A 588 3.63 11.62 -27.99
C PRO A 588 5.10 11.45 -27.64
N ASP A 589 5.50 10.29 -27.10
CA ASP A 589 6.90 10.07 -26.71
C ASP A 589 7.85 10.08 -27.90
N GLU A 590 7.47 9.47 -29.03
CA GLU A 590 8.29 9.44 -30.24
C GLU A 590 8.43 10.84 -30.88
N ALA A 591 7.33 11.58 -30.93
CA ALA A 591 7.31 12.95 -31.45
C ALA A 591 8.12 13.93 -30.58
N ILE A 592 8.03 13.80 -29.24
CA ILE A 592 8.84 14.59 -28.30
C ILE A 592 10.33 14.30 -28.52
N LEU A 593 10.73 13.02 -28.57
CA LEU A 593 12.13 12.64 -28.76
C LEU A 593 12.67 13.00 -30.14
N ALA A 594 11.83 12.96 -31.18
CA ALA A 594 12.17 13.48 -32.50
C ALA A 594 12.43 14.99 -32.45
N CYS A 595 11.57 15.76 -31.77
CA CYS A 595 11.77 17.19 -31.55
C CYS A 595 13.09 17.46 -30.81
N VAL A 596 13.43 16.69 -29.77
CA VAL A 596 14.70 16.82 -29.04
C VAL A 596 15.89 16.68 -29.98
N ARG A 597 15.91 15.62 -30.82
CA ARG A 597 17.00 15.38 -31.78
C ARG A 597 17.09 16.46 -32.85
N GLU A 598 15.96 16.83 -33.46
CA GLU A 598 15.91 17.83 -34.53
C GLU A 598 16.29 19.24 -34.06
N ARG A 599 15.99 19.58 -32.81
CA ARG A 599 16.34 20.87 -32.20
C ARG A 599 17.70 20.88 -31.53
N GLY A 600 18.37 19.73 -31.40
CA GLY A 600 19.63 19.62 -30.67
C GLY A 600 19.47 20.01 -29.20
N ALA A 601 18.28 19.79 -28.63
CA ALA A 601 17.99 20.13 -27.24
C ALA A 601 18.75 19.19 -26.29
N ASP A 602 19.15 19.75 -25.15
CA ASP A 602 19.93 19.06 -24.14
C ASP A 602 19.25 19.01 -22.77
N LEU A 603 17.96 19.38 -22.72
CA LEU A 603 17.09 19.17 -21.57
C LEU A 603 15.63 19.02 -22.03
N VAL A 604 14.93 18.03 -21.47
CA VAL A 604 13.47 17.95 -21.52
C VAL A 604 12.92 18.35 -20.16
N VAL A 605 11.97 19.29 -20.12
CA VAL A 605 11.22 19.63 -18.89
C VAL A 605 9.76 19.25 -19.10
N MET A 606 9.23 18.36 -18.28
CA MET A 606 7.86 17.86 -18.46
C MET A 606 7.17 17.55 -17.14
N GLY A 607 5.84 17.53 -17.16
CA GLY A 607 5.05 17.12 -16.01
C GLY A 607 5.17 15.62 -15.71
N SER A 608 4.93 15.24 -14.45
CA SER A 608 4.85 13.83 -14.04
C SER A 608 3.71 13.06 -14.73
N HIS A 609 2.63 13.74 -15.13
CA HIS A 609 1.46 13.15 -15.78
C HIS A 609 0.85 14.12 -16.81
N GLY A 610 -0.02 13.58 -17.68
CA GLY A 610 -0.89 14.36 -18.55
C GLY A 610 -2.34 14.43 -18.08
N ARG A 611 -3.26 14.73 -19.01
CA ARG A 611 -4.71 14.93 -18.76
C ARG A 611 -5.45 13.77 -18.05
N THR A 612 -5.00 12.53 -18.19
CA THR A 612 -5.73 11.34 -17.73
C THR A 612 -5.27 10.81 -16.35
N GLY A 613 -4.31 11.46 -15.70
CA GLY A 613 -3.77 11.00 -14.41
C GLY A 613 -4.71 11.26 -13.23
N LEU A 614 -5.46 10.24 -12.78
CA LEU A 614 -6.35 10.31 -11.61
C LEU A 614 -5.67 9.96 -10.28
N ASP A 615 -4.46 9.37 -10.29
CA ASP A 615 -3.68 9.01 -9.10
C ASP A 615 -2.45 9.92 -8.99
N ARG A 616 -2.31 10.70 -7.90
CA ARG A 616 -1.13 11.56 -7.63
C ARG A 616 0.20 10.80 -7.40
N LEU A 617 0.18 9.46 -7.43
CA LEU A 617 1.28 8.59 -7.00
C LEU A 617 1.84 7.68 -8.11
N LEU A 618 1.31 7.74 -9.34
CA LEU A 618 1.82 6.95 -10.47
C LEU A 618 2.76 7.81 -11.33
N LEU A 619 3.31 7.28 -12.42
CA LEU A 619 4.06 8.06 -13.41
C LEU A 619 3.27 8.01 -14.72
N GLY A 620 3.17 9.12 -15.43
CA GLY A 620 2.51 9.16 -16.74
C GLY A 620 3.22 8.27 -17.76
N SER A 621 2.45 7.52 -18.55
CA SER A 621 3.04 6.57 -19.51
C SER A 621 3.92 7.22 -20.60
N VAL A 622 3.62 8.47 -20.97
CA VAL A 622 4.45 9.26 -21.90
C VAL A 622 5.75 9.68 -21.21
N THR A 623 5.66 10.20 -19.98
CA THR A 623 6.82 10.59 -19.16
C THR A 623 7.77 9.42 -18.96
N GLU A 624 7.26 8.24 -18.60
CA GLU A 624 8.05 7.02 -18.45
C GLU A 624 8.80 6.64 -19.74
N ARG A 625 8.12 6.66 -20.90
CA ARG A 625 8.73 6.34 -22.21
C ARG A 625 9.76 7.38 -22.64
N VAL A 626 9.51 8.67 -22.41
CA VAL A 626 10.46 9.76 -22.71
C VAL A 626 11.72 9.61 -21.86
N ILE A 627 11.59 9.42 -20.55
CA ILE A 627 12.76 9.20 -19.67
C ILE A 627 13.53 7.93 -20.08
N GLY A 628 12.81 6.86 -20.43
CA GLY A 628 13.41 5.60 -20.86
C GLY A 628 14.20 5.69 -22.18
N ARG A 629 13.85 6.62 -23.08
CA ARG A 629 14.43 6.70 -24.44
C ARG A 629 15.24 7.97 -24.69
N SER A 630 15.19 8.96 -23.81
CA SER A 630 15.91 10.22 -23.97
C SER A 630 17.42 10.03 -23.84
N GLU A 631 18.16 10.66 -24.76
CA GLU A 631 19.62 10.79 -24.75
C GLU A 631 20.09 12.04 -23.97
N CYS A 632 19.15 12.92 -23.60
CA CYS A 632 19.40 14.10 -22.77
C CYS A 632 18.68 14.00 -21.41
N PRO A 633 19.09 14.78 -20.40
CA PRO A 633 18.44 14.78 -19.10
C PRO A 633 16.96 15.17 -19.19
N VAL A 634 16.16 14.58 -18.30
CA VAL A 634 14.72 14.85 -18.21
C VAL A 634 14.39 15.33 -16.80
N LEU A 635 13.96 16.58 -16.69
CA LEU A 635 13.43 17.17 -15.47
C LEU A 635 11.93 16.90 -15.38
N VAL A 636 11.54 16.09 -14.41
CA VAL A 636 10.14 15.80 -14.11
C VAL A 636 9.64 16.73 -13.03
N VAL A 637 8.66 17.55 -13.39
CA VAL A 637 8.06 18.55 -12.50
C VAL A 637 6.87 17.98 -11.75
N ARG A 638 6.84 18.25 -10.45
CA ARG A 638 5.79 17.87 -9.49
C ARG A 638 4.88 19.07 -9.20
N LEU A 639 3.58 18.80 -9.05
CA LEU A 639 2.54 19.78 -8.72
C LEU A 639 2.11 19.62 -7.27
#